data_AF-A0A8G1R2E6-F1
#
_entry.id   AF-A0A8G1R2E6-F1
#
_cell.length_a   1.000
_cell.length_b   1.000
_cell.length_c   1.000
_cell.angle_alpha   90.00
_cell.angle_beta   90.00
_cell.angle_gamma   90.00
#
_symmetry.space_group_name_H-M   'P 1'
#
loop_
_entity.id
_entity.type
_entity.pdbx_description
1 polymer ?
#
loop_
_entity_poly.entity_id
_entity_poly.type
_entity_poly.pdbx_seq_one_letter_code
_entity_poly.pdbx_strand_id
1 'polypeptide(L)'
;MADSALHDSPAHDPDAPPSSAGSTGHPGALEPRPGPAPMSEELKGRLDKVVYSDIGVTTLLTRLKQSVSSAKDFSTFLKKRSSLEEEHAQGLRKLSRSLHDSAYRNENRQGTYSHNYNELNRFHDRMADHGLQFSVSLQQMADDLNELASTIEKGRKQWKQTGLSAEKRVLEAETSAEKAKAKYESLAEQYDRVKTGDKQGGKFGLKGHKSAAQHEEELLRKVQNADSDYASKVQAAQSARQELVSTLRPEAVKNIQKLIAECDSGLTLQLQKFATFNEKLLLGQGLAISPLKDGSANPALAPKSLYEVVSQIDNEKDFNEYVLSHERNPAAVTSDQIQYKRHPTLGGSSSGPVVPASQPTTQNKRQSMFLPQSFSQSNLLSSTPASSQPSAPAPVSAPAPAPAPAPALASPPATESLPYPQNPDSYSSPPFQPPYPTSRSEQHHLNQAPALPAKTPLGPTGNGFQPSPNLPPLKPVFGVSLDDLYTRDGTAVPMIVYQCFQAIELFGLDMEGIYRLSGSATHISHMKALFDNDSSQVDFTNPENFYHDVNSVAGLLKQFFRDLPDPLFTSHFYNDFINAARIDDDIQRRDSLHALVNNLPDAHYATLRALILHLNKIQEHYTQNRMNAGNIAICFGPTLMGANSGGNIADAGWQVRVIETILVNTFQIFDDD
;
A
#
# COMPACT_ATOMS: atom_id res chain seq x y z
N MET A 1 25.91 1.72 -75.14
CA MET A 1 26.49 2.99 -74.67
C MET A 1 26.00 3.20 -73.25
N ALA A 2 26.93 3.14 -72.28
CA ALA A 2 26.88 3.58 -70.87
C ALA A 2 25.71 3.07 -69.99
N ASP A 3 25.87 2.62 -68.75
CA ASP A 3 27.01 2.38 -67.87
C ASP A 3 26.53 1.45 -66.73
N SER A 4 27.47 0.86 -66.02
CA SER A 4 27.27 -0.21 -65.02
C SER A 4 26.75 0.31 -63.66
N ALA A 5 25.98 -0.51 -62.92
CA ALA A 5 26.29 -0.93 -61.53
C ALA A 5 25.13 -1.67 -60.84
N LEU A 6 25.51 -2.67 -60.06
CA LEU A 6 24.74 -3.61 -59.26
C LEU A 6 23.83 -2.95 -58.21
N HIS A 7 22.68 -3.57 -57.90
CA HIS A 7 22.03 -3.36 -56.60
C HIS A 7 21.64 -4.69 -55.93
N ASP A 8 22.23 -4.84 -54.76
CA ASP A 8 22.08 -5.84 -53.70
C ASP A 8 20.63 -5.99 -53.21
N SER A 9 20.23 -7.21 -52.88
CA SER A 9 18.99 -7.50 -52.14
C SER A 9 19.22 -7.29 -50.63
N PRO A 10 18.23 -6.79 -49.86
CA PRO A 10 18.17 -7.08 -48.43
C PRO A 10 16.99 -7.96 -48.05
N ALA A 11 17.22 -8.67 -46.95
CA ALA A 11 16.47 -9.77 -46.37
C ALA A 11 15.04 -9.45 -45.93
N HIS A 12 14.25 -10.53 -45.86
CA HIS A 12 12.90 -10.58 -45.31
C HIS A 12 12.94 -10.32 -43.78
N ASP A 13 12.22 -9.31 -43.32
CA ASP A 13 12.05 -8.97 -41.90
C ASP A 13 11.03 -9.94 -41.24
N PRO A 14 11.37 -10.67 -40.17
CA PRO A 14 10.48 -11.64 -39.53
C PRO A 14 9.46 -11.03 -38.55
N ASP A 15 9.42 -9.70 -38.37
CA ASP A 15 8.55 -9.03 -37.38
C ASP A 15 7.32 -8.28 -37.95
N ALA A 16 6.90 -8.58 -39.18
CA ALA A 16 5.63 -8.05 -39.70
C ALA A 16 4.43 -8.91 -39.20
N PRO A 17 3.45 -8.35 -38.46
CA PRO A 17 2.29 -9.12 -38.01
C PRO A 17 1.40 -9.49 -39.22
N PRO A 18 0.83 -10.71 -39.26
CA PRO A 18 -0.05 -11.10 -40.35
C PRO A 18 -1.35 -10.28 -40.32
N SER A 19 -1.74 -9.76 -41.49
CA SER A 19 -3.06 -9.16 -41.72
C SER A 19 -4.17 -10.14 -41.37
N SER A 20 -5.07 -9.70 -40.49
CA SER A 20 -6.27 -10.42 -40.10
C SER A 20 -7.22 -10.57 -41.29
N ALA A 21 -7.46 -11.81 -41.72
CA ALA A 21 -8.48 -12.14 -42.68
C ALA A 21 -9.46 -13.17 -42.10
N GLY A 22 -10.73 -12.77 -42.01
CA GLY A 22 -11.88 -13.64 -42.26
C GLY A 22 -12.55 -14.31 -41.06
N SER A 23 -13.59 -13.67 -40.52
CA SER A 23 -14.78 -14.42 -40.10
C SER A 23 -16.04 -13.60 -40.35
N THR A 24 -16.85 -14.10 -41.27
CA THR A 24 -18.18 -13.61 -41.67
C THR A 24 -19.25 -14.25 -40.80
N GLY A 25 -20.10 -13.46 -40.12
CA GLY A 25 -21.35 -13.94 -39.52
C GLY A 25 -21.86 -13.18 -38.27
N HIS A 26 -22.69 -12.17 -38.52
CA HIS A 26 -23.56 -11.29 -37.67
C HIS A 26 -24.21 -11.80 -36.34
N PRO A 27 -24.91 -10.93 -35.55
CA PRO A 27 -24.73 -9.49 -35.32
C PRO A 27 -24.86 -9.13 -33.81
N GLY A 28 -23.81 -8.55 -33.24
CA GLY A 28 -23.88 -7.82 -31.98
C GLY A 28 -23.22 -6.47 -32.20
N ALA A 29 -23.86 -5.61 -32.98
CA ALA A 29 -23.37 -4.26 -33.20
C ALA A 29 -23.36 -3.55 -31.84
N LEU A 30 -22.16 -3.41 -31.26
CA LEU A 30 -21.92 -2.42 -30.22
C LEU A 30 -22.35 -1.08 -30.83
N GLU A 31 -23.45 -0.53 -30.33
CA GLU A 31 -23.88 0.81 -30.73
C GLU A 31 -22.67 1.75 -30.60
N PRO A 32 -22.37 2.56 -31.64
CA PRO A 32 -21.36 3.59 -31.51
C PRO A 32 -21.81 4.51 -30.38
N ARG A 33 -21.04 4.50 -29.30
CA ARG A 33 -21.24 5.36 -28.12
C ARG A 33 -21.60 6.76 -28.63
N PRO A 34 -22.77 7.32 -28.29
CA PRO A 34 -23.17 8.61 -28.82
C PRO A 34 -22.06 9.61 -28.47
N GLY A 35 -21.54 10.28 -29.50
CA GLY A 35 -20.55 11.33 -29.32
C GLY A 35 -21.04 12.35 -28.30
N PRO A 36 -20.16 13.03 -27.56
CA PRO A 36 -20.57 14.01 -26.56
C PRO A 36 -21.55 14.99 -27.20
N ALA A 37 -22.74 15.10 -26.61
CA ALA A 37 -23.79 15.98 -27.11
C ALA A 37 -23.22 17.41 -27.27
N PRO A 38 -23.54 18.13 -28.37
CA PRO A 38 -23.04 19.48 -28.57
C PRO A 38 -23.42 20.34 -27.38
N MET A 39 -22.43 21.00 -26.76
CA MET A 39 -22.69 21.89 -25.63
C MET A 39 -23.62 23.02 -26.08
N SER A 40 -24.64 23.32 -25.29
CA SER A 40 -25.57 24.41 -25.61
C SER A 40 -24.84 25.75 -25.64
N GLU A 41 -25.25 26.64 -26.54
CA GLU A 41 -24.72 28.01 -26.68
C GLU A 41 -24.80 28.77 -25.33
N GLU A 42 -25.87 28.53 -24.58
CA GLU A 42 -26.09 29.10 -23.24
C GLU A 42 -25.07 28.61 -22.22
N LEU A 43 -24.74 27.31 -22.22
CA LEU A 43 -23.73 26.76 -21.33
C LEU A 43 -22.33 27.30 -21.66
N LYS A 44 -22.03 27.42 -22.96
CA LYS A 44 -20.77 28.02 -23.43
C LYS A 44 -20.64 29.47 -22.97
N GLY A 45 -21.69 30.27 -23.11
CA GLY A 45 -21.70 31.66 -22.64
C GLY A 45 -21.50 31.77 -21.11
N ARG A 46 -22.10 30.86 -20.34
CA ARG A 46 -21.89 30.78 -18.88
C ARG A 46 -20.45 30.42 -18.52
N LEU A 47 -19.84 29.49 -19.27
CA LEU A 47 -18.46 29.07 -19.06
C LEU A 47 -17.47 30.21 -19.38
N ASP A 48 -17.64 30.85 -20.54
CA ASP A 48 -16.80 31.97 -20.97
C ASP A 48 -16.84 33.10 -19.94
N LYS A 49 -18.02 33.41 -19.38
CA LYS A 49 -18.17 34.41 -18.31
C LYS A 49 -17.28 34.12 -17.10
N VAL A 50 -17.13 32.86 -16.71
CA VAL A 50 -16.29 32.47 -15.57
C VAL A 50 -14.81 32.47 -15.98
N VAL A 51 -14.51 31.89 -17.14
CA VAL A 51 -13.13 31.68 -17.61
C VAL A 51 -12.41 32.99 -17.92
N TYR A 52 -13.11 34.02 -18.41
CA TYR A 52 -12.53 35.34 -18.67
C TYR A 52 -12.70 36.34 -17.51
N SER A 53 -13.26 35.91 -16.38
CA SER A 53 -13.34 36.72 -15.15
C SER A 53 -12.00 36.80 -14.41
N ASP A 54 -11.94 37.60 -13.35
CA ASP A 54 -10.74 37.81 -12.52
C ASP A 54 -10.27 36.54 -11.80
N ILE A 55 -11.14 35.53 -11.64
CA ILE A 55 -10.77 34.22 -11.06
C ILE A 55 -10.39 33.18 -12.11
N GLY A 56 -10.60 33.47 -13.40
CA GLY A 56 -10.54 32.46 -14.47
C GLY A 56 -9.18 31.76 -14.60
N VAL A 57 -8.09 32.53 -14.60
CA VAL A 57 -6.72 31.98 -14.66
C VAL A 57 -6.43 31.09 -13.46
N THR A 58 -6.76 31.53 -12.24
CA THR A 58 -6.54 30.77 -11.01
C THR A 58 -7.38 29.48 -10.97
N THR A 59 -8.64 29.56 -11.40
CA THR A 59 -9.53 28.40 -11.50
C THR A 59 -8.97 27.35 -12.48
N LEU A 60 -8.55 27.78 -13.67
CA LEU A 60 -7.98 26.88 -14.68
C LEU A 60 -6.64 26.28 -14.22
N LEU A 61 -5.76 27.06 -13.59
CA LEU A 61 -4.49 26.55 -13.04
C LEU A 61 -4.72 25.50 -11.94
N THR A 62 -5.80 25.63 -11.18
CA THR A 62 -6.21 24.66 -10.16
C THR A 62 -6.70 23.37 -10.82
N ARG A 63 -7.56 23.46 -11.85
CA ARG A 63 -8.00 22.30 -12.63
C ARG A 63 -6.83 21.59 -13.32
N LEU A 64 -5.88 22.35 -13.89
CA LEU A 64 -4.68 21.79 -14.50
C LEU A 64 -3.79 21.07 -13.49
N LYS A 65 -3.67 21.59 -12.26
CA LYS A 65 -2.97 20.91 -11.17
C LYS A 65 -3.62 19.55 -10.86
N GLN A 66 -4.95 19.49 -10.82
CA GLN A 66 -5.69 18.23 -10.62
C GLN A 66 -5.41 17.24 -11.77
N SER A 67 -5.45 17.67 -13.04
CA SER A 67 -5.12 16.81 -14.19
C SER A 67 -3.70 16.22 -14.09
N VAL A 68 -2.71 17.06 -13.75
CA VAL A 68 -1.33 16.62 -13.56
C VAL A 68 -1.21 15.62 -12.41
N SER A 69 -1.91 15.85 -11.30
CA SER A 69 -1.95 14.91 -10.18
C SER A 69 -2.52 13.56 -10.61
N SER A 70 -3.69 13.53 -11.25
CA SER A 70 -4.31 12.29 -11.72
C SER A 70 -3.40 11.51 -12.69
N ALA A 71 -2.69 12.19 -13.58
CA ALA A 71 -1.74 11.55 -14.49
C ALA A 71 -0.55 10.92 -13.75
N LYS A 72 -0.01 11.61 -12.74
CA LYS A 72 1.09 11.08 -11.90
C LYS A 72 0.64 9.91 -11.06
N ASP A 73 -0.52 9.99 -10.43
CA ASP A 73 -1.06 8.93 -9.59
C ASP A 73 -1.26 7.66 -10.42
N PHE A 74 -1.83 7.77 -11.62
CA PHE A 74 -2.00 6.62 -12.50
C PHE A 74 -0.67 6.08 -13.04
N SER A 75 0.31 6.94 -13.35
CA SER A 75 1.67 6.48 -13.68
C SER A 75 2.29 5.67 -12.53
N THR A 76 2.22 6.17 -11.29
CA THR A 76 2.71 5.44 -10.11
C THR A 76 2.00 4.10 -9.92
N PHE A 77 0.68 4.07 -10.11
CA PHE A 77 -0.09 2.83 -10.11
C PHE A 77 0.43 1.83 -11.16
N LEU A 78 0.64 2.28 -12.41
CA LEU A 78 1.14 1.43 -13.49
C LEU A 78 2.53 0.84 -13.17
N LYS A 79 3.45 1.62 -12.60
CA LYS A 79 4.78 1.13 -12.15
C LYS A 79 4.65 0.04 -11.09
N LYS A 80 3.80 0.26 -10.07
CA LYS A 80 3.55 -0.74 -9.03
C LYS A 80 2.94 -2.02 -9.59
N ARG A 81 1.93 -1.89 -10.48
CA ARG A 81 1.28 -3.04 -11.12
C ARG A 81 2.24 -3.82 -12.02
N SER A 82 3.11 -3.12 -12.76
CA SER A 82 4.18 -3.71 -13.57
C SER A 82 5.13 -4.56 -12.71
N SER A 83 5.64 -4.00 -11.61
CA SER A 83 6.54 -4.72 -10.69
C SER A 83 5.90 -5.97 -10.11
N LEU A 84 4.63 -5.90 -9.69
CA LEU A 84 3.91 -7.07 -9.17
C LEU A 84 3.74 -8.16 -10.22
N GLU A 85 3.39 -7.80 -11.45
CA GLU A 85 3.26 -8.79 -12.52
C GLU A 85 4.62 -9.38 -12.92
N GLU A 86 5.68 -8.56 -12.93
CA GLU A 86 7.04 -9.04 -13.19
C GLU A 86 7.46 -10.06 -12.15
N GLU A 87 7.27 -9.77 -10.87
CA GLU A 87 7.59 -10.70 -9.78
C GLU A 87 6.81 -12.01 -9.91
N HIS A 88 5.50 -11.93 -10.18
CA HIS A 88 4.65 -13.10 -10.41
C HIS A 88 5.14 -13.94 -11.59
N ALA A 89 5.38 -13.31 -12.74
CA ALA A 89 5.80 -14.00 -13.96
C ALA A 89 7.21 -14.62 -13.82
N GLN A 90 8.14 -13.90 -13.19
CA GLN A 90 9.47 -14.43 -12.88
C GLN A 90 9.40 -15.59 -11.87
N GLY A 91 8.52 -15.50 -10.87
CA GLY A 91 8.25 -16.57 -9.91
C GLY A 91 7.74 -17.83 -10.61
N LEU A 92 6.75 -17.70 -11.48
CA LEU A 92 6.20 -18.81 -12.27
C LEU A 92 7.27 -19.46 -13.15
N ARG A 93 8.13 -18.66 -13.80
CA ARG A 93 9.25 -19.17 -14.61
C ARG A 93 10.35 -19.84 -13.78
N LYS A 94 10.64 -19.36 -12.58
CA LYS A 94 11.57 -20.03 -11.64
C LYS A 94 11.00 -21.38 -11.19
N LEU A 95 9.71 -21.42 -10.84
CA LEU A 95 9.02 -22.63 -10.45
C LEU A 95 9.02 -23.66 -11.58
N SER A 96 8.68 -23.23 -12.80
CA SER A 96 8.74 -24.07 -14.00
C SER A 96 10.13 -24.69 -14.20
N ARG A 97 11.20 -23.89 -14.15
CA ARG A 97 12.58 -24.44 -14.25
C ARG A 97 12.91 -25.46 -13.16
N SER A 98 12.54 -25.17 -11.90
CA SER A 98 12.77 -26.11 -10.80
C SER A 98 12.03 -27.44 -10.99
N LEU A 99 10.79 -27.39 -11.48
CA LEU A 99 9.98 -28.57 -11.81
C LEU A 99 10.64 -29.37 -12.96
N HIS A 100 11.14 -28.68 -13.98
CA HIS A 100 11.82 -29.29 -15.13
C HIS A 100 13.07 -30.04 -14.67
N ASP A 101 13.95 -29.39 -13.89
CA ASP A 101 15.18 -29.99 -13.38
C ASP A 101 14.90 -31.21 -12.49
N SER A 102 13.81 -31.17 -11.72
CA SER A 102 13.39 -32.31 -10.90
C SER A 102 12.94 -33.50 -11.76
N ALA A 103 12.25 -33.28 -12.88
CA ALA A 103 11.69 -34.35 -13.71
C ALA A 103 12.73 -35.32 -14.29
N TYR A 104 13.99 -34.88 -14.44
CA TYR A 104 15.10 -35.70 -14.96
C TYR A 104 15.89 -36.45 -13.89
N ARG A 105 15.53 -36.34 -12.60
CA ARG A 105 16.19 -37.13 -11.55
C ARG A 105 15.80 -38.61 -11.68
N ASN A 106 16.79 -39.51 -11.56
CA ASN A 106 16.59 -40.97 -11.71
C ASN A 106 15.60 -41.58 -10.71
N GLU A 107 15.33 -40.89 -9.60
CA GLU A 107 14.37 -41.30 -8.56
C GLU A 107 12.92 -40.99 -8.95
N ASN A 108 12.69 -40.22 -10.02
CA ASN A 108 11.38 -39.79 -10.46
C ASN A 108 10.81 -40.67 -11.56
N ARG A 109 9.47 -40.75 -11.62
CA ARG A 109 8.72 -41.54 -12.62
C ARG A 109 9.09 -41.11 -14.04
N GLN A 110 9.40 -42.09 -14.88
CA GLN A 110 9.77 -41.91 -16.28
C GLN A 110 8.61 -42.28 -17.21
N GLY A 111 8.82 -42.26 -18.52
CA GLY A 111 7.80 -42.66 -19.50
C GLY A 111 6.78 -41.55 -19.80
N THR A 112 5.52 -41.93 -19.99
CA THR A 112 4.43 -41.01 -20.35
C THR A 112 4.18 -39.97 -19.27
N TYR A 113 4.35 -40.30 -17.98
CA TYR A 113 4.30 -39.33 -16.90
C TYR A 113 5.32 -38.19 -17.09
N SER A 114 6.61 -38.51 -17.24
CA SER A 114 7.67 -37.50 -17.36
C SER A 114 7.49 -36.63 -18.59
N HIS A 115 7.08 -37.22 -19.72
CA HIS A 115 6.81 -36.46 -20.93
C HIS A 115 5.67 -35.43 -20.74
N ASN A 116 4.50 -35.87 -20.25
CA ASN A 116 3.36 -34.98 -20.07
C ASN A 116 3.59 -33.96 -18.94
N TYR A 117 4.39 -34.30 -17.94
CA TYR A 117 4.82 -33.37 -16.89
C TYR A 117 5.71 -32.24 -17.44
N ASN A 118 6.60 -32.55 -18.40
CA ASN A 118 7.38 -31.53 -19.11
C ASN A 118 6.50 -30.64 -20.00
N GLU A 119 5.50 -31.21 -20.67
CA GLU A 119 4.53 -30.44 -21.45
C GLU A 119 3.67 -29.53 -20.56
N LEU A 120 3.25 -29.99 -19.38
CA LEU A 120 2.59 -29.17 -18.36
C LEU A 120 3.42 -27.91 -18.05
N ASN A 121 4.72 -28.09 -17.87
CA ASN A 121 5.64 -27.00 -17.55
C ASN A 121 5.73 -25.94 -18.65
N ARG A 122 5.67 -26.36 -19.92
CA ARG A 122 5.66 -25.44 -21.07
C ARG A 122 4.46 -24.50 -21.06
N PHE A 123 3.31 -24.90 -20.51
CA PHE A 123 2.17 -24.00 -20.33
C PHE A 123 2.50 -22.86 -19.35
N HIS A 124 3.13 -23.19 -18.22
CA HIS A 124 3.55 -22.19 -17.24
C HIS A 124 4.58 -21.22 -17.80
N ASP A 125 5.55 -21.70 -18.60
CA ASP A 125 6.51 -20.83 -19.28
C ASP A 125 5.83 -19.83 -20.22
N ARG A 126 4.86 -20.27 -21.03
CA ARG A 126 4.10 -19.38 -21.92
C ARG A 126 3.25 -18.36 -21.15
N MET A 127 2.61 -18.79 -20.06
CA MET A 127 1.85 -17.88 -19.19
C MET A 127 2.77 -16.82 -18.58
N ALA A 128 3.98 -17.19 -18.17
CA ALA A 128 4.99 -16.28 -17.66
C ALA A 128 5.45 -15.28 -18.74
N ASP A 129 5.61 -15.71 -20.00
CA ASP A 129 5.92 -14.80 -21.11
C ASP A 129 4.85 -13.73 -21.32
N HIS A 130 3.57 -14.12 -21.29
CA HIS A 130 2.47 -13.16 -21.37
C HIS A 130 2.49 -12.16 -20.20
N GLY A 131 2.75 -12.63 -18.98
CA GLY A 131 2.88 -11.78 -17.79
C GLY A 131 4.03 -10.79 -17.91
N LEU A 132 5.21 -11.23 -18.38
CA LEU A 132 6.37 -10.36 -18.60
C LEU A 132 6.11 -9.31 -19.69
N GLN A 133 5.50 -9.69 -20.82
CA GLN A 133 5.15 -8.74 -21.88
C GLN A 133 4.16 -7.68 -21.39
N PHE A 134 3.17 -8.08 -20.60
CA PHE A 134 2.22 -7.16 -19.97
C PHE A 134 2.95 -6.21 -19.01
N SER A 135 3.82 -6.74 -18.14
CA SER A 135 4.62 -5.92 -17.22
C SER A 135 5.45 -4.86 -17.95
N VAL A 136 6.19 -5.24 -18.99
CA VAL A 136 6.99 -4.28 -19.81
C VAL A 136 6.10 -3.22 -20.45
N SER A 137 4.93 -3.62 -20.96
CA SER A 137 3.96 -2.69 -21.54
C SER A 137 3.45 -1.68 -20.52
N LEU A 138 3.14 -2.13 -19.29
CA LEU A 138 2.73 -1.24 -18.20
C LEU A 138 3.83 -0.27 -17.78
N GLN A 139 5.08 -0.73 -17.72
CA GLN A 139 6.22 0.11 -17.39
C GLN A 139 6.40 1.23 -18.43
N GLN A 140 6.34 0.90 -19.72
CA GLN A 140 6.42 1.90 -20.79
C GLN A 140 5.29 2.92 -20.70
N MET A 141 4.05 2.47 -20.49
CA MET A 141 2.91 3.37 -20.31
C MET A 141 3.10 4.30 -19.11
N ALA A 142 3.67 3.80 -18.02
CA ALA A 142 3.92 4.59 -16.84
C ALA A 142 4.95 5.70 -17.10
N ASP A 143 6.02 5.39 -17.84
CA ASP A 143 7.06 6.35 -18.18
C ASP A 143 6.55 7.42 -19.16
N ASP A 144 5.82 7.02 -20.21
CA ASP A 144 5.14 7.94 -21.14
C ASP A 144 4.23 8.93 -20.40
N LEU A 145 3.41 8.42 -19.48
CA LEU A 145 2.45 9.24 -18.74
C LEU A 145 3.13 10.17 -17.74
N ASN A 146 4.22 9.71 -17.10
CA ASN A 146 5.00 10.54 -16.20
C ASN A 146 5.74 11.66 -16.94
N GLU A 147 6.25 11.38 -18.14
CA GLU A 147 6.87 12.38 -19.01
C GLU A 147 5.85 13.43 -19.44
N LEU A 148 4.67 13.01 -19.91
CA LEU A 148 3.56 13.91 -20.25
C LEU A 148 3.22 14.81 -19.05
N ALA A 149 2.96 14.22 -17.87
CA ALA A 149 2.60 14.98 -16.67
C ALA A 149 3.70 15.98 -16.27
N SER A 150 4.98 15.61 -16.44
CA SER A 150 6.12 16.48 -16.15
C SER A 150 6.23 17.67 -17.11
N THR A 151 5.97 17.45 -18.40
CA THR A 151 5.94 18.50 -19.41
C THR A 151 4.79 19.48 -19.17
N ILE A 152 3.60 18.96 -18.87
CA ILE A 152 2.43 19.78 -18.55
C ILE A 152 2.64 20.59 -17.25
N GLU A 153 3.26 20.01 -16.22
CA GLU A 153 3.57 20.74 -14.98
C GLU A 153 4.54 21.91 -15.21
N LYS A 154 5.52 21.77 -16.11
CA LYS A 154 6.40 22.88 -16.51
C LYS A 154 5.58 24.00 -17.19
N GLY A 155 4.70 23.64 -18.13
CA GLY A 155 3.77 24.57 -18.76
C GLY A 155 2.84 25.29 -17.76
N ARG A 156 2.32 24.55 -16.77
CA ARG A 156 1.49 25.11 -15.70
C ARG A 156 2.26 26.14 -14.87
N LYS A 157 3.52 25.87 -14.51
CA LYS A 157 4.36 26.82 -13.75
C LYS A 157 4.64 28.08 -14.57
N GLN A 158 4.93 27.94 -15.87
CA GLN A 158 5.11 29.07 -16.78
C GLN A 158 3.85 29.95 -16.81
N TRP A 159 2.68 29.39 -17.06
CA TRP A 159 1.44 30.16 -17.15
C TRP A 159 0.93 30.66 -15.80
N LYS A 160 1.27 30.00 -14.69
CA LYS A 160 1.07 30.55 -13.35
C LYS A 160 1.88 31.83 -13.17
N GLN A 161 3.14 31.83 -13.55
CA GLN A 161 3.98 33.02 -13.45
C GLN A 161 3.49 34.12 -14.38
N THR A 162 3.32 33.84 -15.67
CA THR A 162 2.93 34.82 -16.68
C THR A 162 1.52 35.38 -16.42
N GLY A 163 0.53 34.50 -16.24
CA GLY A 163 -0.87 34.90 -16.07
C GLY A 163 -1.10 35.69 -14.78
N LEU A 164 -0.61 35.21 -13.63
CA LEU A 164 -0.83 35.91 -12.36
C LEU A 164 0.01 37.19 -12.22
N SER A 165 1.18 37.27 -12.88
CA SER A 165 1.96 38.52 -12.90
C SER A 165 1.23 39.63 -13.66
N ALA A 166 0.51 39.29 -14.73
CA ALA A 166 -0.31 40.24 -15.48
C ALA A 166 -1.48 40.77 -14.63
N GLU A 167 -2.21 39.88 -13.93
CA GLU A 167 -3.27 40.24 -12.98
C GLU A 167 -2.73 41.16 -11.87
N LYS A 168 -1.58 40.80 -11.28
CA LYS A 168 -0.93 41.58 -10.22
C LYS A 168 -0.56 43.01 -10.67
N ARG A 169 -0.10 43.17 -11.92
CA ARG A 169 0.28 44.49 -12.47
C ARG A 169 -0.92 45.44 -12.51
N VAL A 170 -2.09 44.93 -12.88
CA VAL A 170 -3.33 45.73 -12.89
C VAL A 170 -3.74 46.11 -11.48
N LEU A 171 -3.71 45.16 -10.55
CA LEU A 171 -4.03 45.41 -9.13
C LEU A 171 -3.12 46.49 -8.51
N GLU A 172 -1.81 46.46 -8.80
CA GLU A 172 -0.84 47.46 -8.33
C GLU A 172 -1.11 48.85 -8.94
N ALA A 173 -1.50 48.92 -10.22
CA ALA A 173 -1.86 50.17 -10.89
C ALA A 173 -3.16 50.77 -10.32
N GLU A 174 -4.19 49.95 -10.10
CA GLU A 174 -5.46 50.35 -9.47
C GLU A 174 -5.24 50.84 -8.04
N THR A 175 -4.43 50.12 -7.26
CA THR A 175 -4.07 50.54 -5.89
C THR A 175 -3.33 51.88 -5.89
N SER A 176 -2.48 52.13 -6.90
CA SER A 176 -1.77 53.39 -7.04
C SER A 176 -2.71 54.55 -7.39
N ALA A 177 -3.71 54.29 -8.24
CA ALA A 177 -4.76 55.26 -8.56
C ALA A 177 -5.61 55.59 -7.33
N GLU A 178 -6.00 54.60 -6.52
CA GLU A 178 -6.79 54.82 -5.30
C GLU A 178 -6.01 55.65 -4.25
N LYS A 179 -4.70 55.41 -4.12
CA LYS A 179 -3.83 56.24 -3.25
C LYS A 179 -3.74 57.69 -3.74
N ALA A 180 -3.61 57.90 -5.06
CA ALA A 180 -3.57 59.25 -5.63
C ALA A 180 -4.91 59.97 -5.46
N LYS A 181 -6.02 59.24 -5.62
CA LYS A 181 -7.39 59.72 -5.36
C LYS A 181 -7.56 60.20 -3.92
N ALA A 182 -7.20 59.38 -2.94
CA ALA A 182 -7.32 59.74 -1.52
C ALA A 182 -6.50 60.99 -1.16
N LYS A 183 -5.31 61.14 -1.77
CA LYS A 183 -4.47 62.33 -1.60
C LYS A 183 -5.11 63.58 -2.23
N TYR A 184 -5.67 63.45 -3.42
CA TYR A 184 -6.41 64.51 -4.10
C TYR A 184 -7.62 64.95 -3.26
N GLU A 185 -8.47 64.01 -2.84
CA GLU A 185 -9.67 64.28 -2.02
C GLU A 185 -9.30 64.99 -0.71
N SER A 186 -8.26 64.53 -0.01
CA SER A 186 -7.78 65.15 1.22
C SER A 186 -7.30 66.59 1.01
N LEU A 187 -6.57 66.86 -0.08
CA LEU A 187 -6.09 68.20 -0.40
C LEU A 187 -7.22 69.12 -0.87
N ALA A 188 -8.18 68.59 -1.64
CA ALA A 188 -9.36 69.32 -2.09
C ALA A 188 -10.23 69.74 -0.91
N GLU A 189 -10.46 68.83 0.05
CA GLU A 189 -11.20 69.14 1.27
C GLU A 189 -10.49 70.21 2.11
N GLN A 190 -9.15 70.13 2.25
CA GLN A 190 -8.37 71.19 2.92
C GLN A 190 -8.50 72.53 2.20
N TYR A 191 -8.47 72.55 0.87
CA TYR A 191 -8.63 73.75 0.07
C TYR A 191 -10.01 74.38 0.24
N ASP A 192 -11.07 73.57 0.20
CA ASP A 192 -12.44 74.03 0.41
C ASP A 192 -12.64 74.62 1.81
N ARG A 193 -12.05 74.02 2.85
CA ARG A 193 -12.09 74.56 4.22
C ARG A 193 -11.38 75.92 4.32
N VAL A 194 -10.21 76.07 3.71
CA VAL A 194 -9.46 77.35 3.70
C VAL A 194 -10.24 78.43 2.95
N LYS A 195 -10.86 78.07 1.81
CA LYS A 195 -11.63 78.99 0.97
C LYS A 195 -12.95 79.44 1.61
N THR A 196 -13.61 78.57 2.35
CA THR A 196 -14.87 78.87 3.08
C THR A 196 -14.64 79.60 4.40
N GLY A 197 -13.38 79.73 4.84
CA GLY A 197 -13.02 80.47 6.06
C GLY A 197 -13.37 79.73 7.35
N ASP A 198 -13.63 78.43 7.28
CA ASP A 198 -14.03 77.63 8.44
C ASP A 198 -12.82 77.39 9.37
N LYS A 199 -12.80 78.09 10.52
CA LYS A 199 -11.71 78.06 11.50
C LYS A 199 -12.03 77.10 12.65
N GLN A 200 -12.12 75.80 12.38
CA GLN A 200 -12.17 74.82 13.47
C GLN A 200 -10.78 74.23 13.76
N GLY A 201 -10.13 74.82 14.78
CA GLY A 201 -9.14 74.14 15.61
C GLY A 201 -7.67 74.56 15.44
N GLY A 202 -7.21 75.53 16.23
CA GLY A 202 -5.78 75.67 16.54
C GLY A 202 -5.33 77.10 16.83
N LYS A 203 -5.02 77.38 18.11
CA LYS A 203 -4.42 78.64 18.58
C LYS A 203 -3.22 79.07 17.71
N PHE A 204 -3.32 80.30 17.24
CA PHE A 204 -2.30 81.05 16.50
C PHE A 204 -1.01 81.18 17.32
N GLY A 205 0.03 80.45 16.93
CA GLY A 205 1.40 80.59 17.43
C GLY A 205 2.28 81.21 16.34
N LEU A 206 2.75 82.42 16.58
CA LEU A 206 3.65 83.21 15.72
C LEU A 206 4.92 82.43 15.31
N LYS A 207 5.10 82.16 14.01
CA LYS A 207 6.32 82.49 13.23
C LYS A 207 6.20 82.02 11.76
N GLY A 208 6.20 82.98 10.82
CA GLY A 208 6.85 82.83 9.51
C GLY A 208 6.00 82.74 8.22
N HIS A 209 5.91 83.87 7.52
CA HIS A 209 6.12 84.06 6.07
C HIS A 209 5.05 83.82 4.99
N LYS A 210 3.79 83.42 5.26
CA LYS A 210 2.77 83.40 4.18
C LYS A 210 1.46 84.11 4.56
N SER A 211 1.02 85.04 3.71
CA SER A 211 -0.33 85.65 3.78
C SER A 211 -1.41 84.57 3.61
N ALA A 212 -2.61 84.77 4.16
CA ALA A 212 -3.74 83.85 3.97
C ALA A 212 -3.99 83.56 2.47
N ALA A 213 -3.85 84.58 1.62
CA ALA A 213 -3.94 84.43 0.16
C ALA A 213 -2.81 83.56 -0.43
N GLN A 214 -1.58 83.67 0.10
CA GLN A 214 -0.45 82.84 -0.34
C GLN A 214 -0.56 81.39 0.15
N HIS A 215 -1.24 81.15 1.26
CA HIS A 215 -1.54 79.80 1.75
C HIS A 215 -2.62 79.13 0.89
N GLU A 216 -3.69 79.86 0.57
CA GLU A 216 -4.74 79.42 -0.34
C GLU A 216 -4.18 79.08 -1.74
N GLU A 217 -3.34 79.96 -2.31
CA GLU A 217 -2.71 79.75 -3.62
C GLU A 217 -1.77 78.53 -3.64
N GLU A 218 -0.97 78.34 -2.58
CA GLU A 218 -0.13 77.13 -2.45
C GLU A 218 -0.96 75.85 -2.37
N LEU A 219 -2.09 75.90 -1.65
CA LEU A 219 -2.97 74.75 -1.47
C LEU A 219 -3.71 74.42 -2.76
N LEU A 220 -4.18 75.43 -3.51
CA LEU A 220 -4.74 75.28 -4.85
C LEU A 220 -3.72 74.62 -5.80
N ARG A 221 -2.47 75.07 -5.78
CA ARG A 221 -1.41 74.45 -6.60
C ARG A 221 -1.17 72.99 -6.21
N LYS A 222 -1.23 72.66 -4.92
CA LYS A 222 -1.11 71.26 -4.44
C LYS A 222 -2.29 70.40 -4.88
N VAL A 223 -3.51 70.94 -4.86
CA VAL A 223 -4.72 70.25 -5.36
C VAL A 223 -4.59 69.99 -6.86
N GLN A 224 -4.22 70.99 -7.66
CA GLN A 224 -4.02 70.83 -9.11
C GLN A 224 -2.94 69.79 -9.44
N ASN A 225 -1.84 69.78 -8.69
CA ASN A 225 -0.80 68.76 -8.87
C ASN A 225 -1.28 67.35 -8.48
N ALA A 226 -2.08 67.23 -7.41
CA ALA A 226 -2.64 65.95 -6.99
C ALA A 226 -3.74 65.44 -7.95
N ASP A 227 -4.51 66.34 -8.54
CA ASP A 227 -5.50 66.04 -9.58
C ASP A 227 -4.83 65.51 -10.85
N SER A 228 -3.77 66.18 -11.31
CA SER A 228 -2.96 65.73 -12.45
C SER A 228 -2.30 64.36 -12.19
N ASP A 229 -1.73 64.14 -11.00
CA ASP A 229 -1.19 62.83 -10.60
C ASP A 229 -2.29 61.77 -10.58
N TYR A 230 -3.45 62.04 -9.96
CA TYR A 230 -4.58 61.13 -9.93
C TYR A 230 -5.06 60.76 -11.34
N ALA A 231 -5.29 61.75 -12.22
CA ALA A 231 -5.68 61.52 -13.61
C ALA A 231 -4.67 60.64 -14.35
N SER A 232 -3.37 60.88 -14.15
CA SER A 232 -2.31 60.07 -14.78
C SER A 232 -2.31 58.62 -14.26
N LYS A 233 -2.54 58.39 -12.95
CA LYS A 233 -2.61 57.05 -12.37
C LYS A 233 -3.86 56.30 -12.82
N VAL A 234 -5.00 56.98 -12.98
CA VAL A 234 -6.23 56.39 -13.54
C VAL A 234 -6.00 55.95 -14.97
N GLN A 235 -5.38 56.80 -15.81
CA GLN A 235 -5.07 56.44 -17.20
C GLN A 235 -4.13 55.22 -17.27
N ALA A 236 -3.13 55.15 -16.39
CA ALA A 236 -2.23 54.01 -16.31
C ALA A 236 -2.97 52.71 -15.90
N ALA A 237 -3.85 52.79 -14.89
CA ALA A 237 -4.66 51.65 -14.46
C ALA A 237 -5.64 51.17 -15.55
N GLN A 238 -6.31 52.10 -16.24
CA GLN A 238 -7.20 51.79 -17.37
C GLN A 238 -6.45 51.13 -18.52
N SER A 239 -5.27 51.65 -18.86
CA SER A 239 -4.42 51.07 -19.93
C SER A 239 -3.96 49.65 -19.59
N ALA A 240 -3.52 49.43 -18.35
CA ALA A 240 -3.11 48.12 -17.87
C ALA A 240 -4.28 47.12 -17.85
N ARG A 241 -5.48 47.55 -17.39
CA ARG A 241 -6.69 46.72 -17.40
C ARG A 241 -7.13 46.38 -18.83
N GLN A 242 -7.05 47.33 -19.75
CA GLN A 242 -7.39 47.09 -21.15
C GLN A 242 -6.47 46.04 -21.77
N GLU A 243 -5.16 46.16 -21.61
CA GLU A 243 -4.16 45.19 -22.08
C GLU A 243 -4.41 43.78 -21.50
N LEU A 244 -4.72 43.70 -20.21
CA LEU A 244 -5.03 42.44 -19.53
C LEU A 244 -6.26 41.77 -20.15
N VAL A 245 -7.36 42.49 -20.27
CA VAL A 245 -8.66 41.94 -20.71
C VAL A 245 -8.66 41.62 -22.21
N SER A 246 -8.04 42.46 -23.04
CA SER A 246 -8.05 42.26 -24.49
C SER A 246 -7.07 41.19 -24.97
N THR A 247 -5.97 40.99 -24.23
CA THR A 247 -4.81 40.25 -24.76
C THR A 247 -4.30 39.19 -23.78
N LEU A 248 -3.80 39.61 -22.62
CA LEU A 248 -3.00 38.72 -21.75
C LEU A 248 -3.85 37.63 -21.10
N ARG A 249 -5.05 37.95 -20.62
CA ARG A 249 -5.95 36.98 -20.00
C ARG A 249 -6.49 35.97 -21.03
N PRO A 250 -7.00 36.38 -22.20
CA PRO A 250 -7.40 35.42 -23.23
C PRO A 250 -6.29 34.47 -23.68
N GLU A 251 -5.07 34.98 -23.83
CA GLU A 251 -3.91 34.16 -24.17
C GLU A 251 -3.60 33.13 -23.08
N ALA A 252 -3.55 33.56 -21.81
CA ALA A 252 -3.30 32.65 -20.69
C ALA A 252 -4.38 31.57 -20.58
N VAL A 253 -5.65 31.97 -20.66
CA VAL A 253 -6.82 31.06 -20.64
C VAL A 253 -6.68 29.98 -21.72
N LYS A 254 -6.46 30.40 -22.98
CA LYS A 254 -6.38 29.49 -24.13
C LYS A 254 -5.28 28.46 -23.95
N ASN A 255 -4.10 28.90 -23.52
CA ASN A 255 -2.95 28.01 -23.35
C ASN A 255 -3.14 27.05 -22.15
N ILE A 256 -3.71 27.51 -21.04
CA ILE A 256 -4.01 26.64 -19.90
C ILE A 256 -5.08 25.59 -20.29
N GLN A 257 -6.14 25.99 -21.00
CA GLN A 257 -7.15 25.06 -21.52
C GLN A 257 -6.55 24.00 -22.45
N LYS A 258 -5.62 24.39 -23.32
CA LYS A 258 -4.90 23.45 -24.19
C LYS A 258 -4.12 22.42 -23.37
N LEU A 259 -3.38 22.87 -22.35
CA LEU A 259 -2.63 21.99 -21.46
C LEU A 259 -3.54 21.03 -20.67
N ILE A 260 -4.71 21.50 -20.21
CA ILE A 260 -5.71 20.65 -19.57
C ILE A 260 -6.20 19.57 -20.54
N ALA A 261 -6.62 19.96 -21.74
CA ALA A 261 -7.13 19.04 -22.75
C ALA A 261 -6.09 17.99 -23.16
N GLU A 262 -4.83 18.40 -23.33
CA GLU A 262 -3.71 17.52 -23.66
C GLU A 262 -3.45 16.50 -22.53
N CYS A 263 -3.40 16.95 -21.29
CA CYS A 263 -3.18 16.07 -20.12
C CYS A 263 -4.34 15.09 -19.92
N ASP A 264 -5.58 15.58 -19.95
CA ASP A 264 -6.78 14.75 -19.76
C ASP A 264 -6.94 13.71 -20.89
N SER A 265 -6.66 14.11 -22.14
CA SER A 265 -6.72 13.19 -23.28
C SER A 265 -5.61 12.15 -23.22
N GLY A 266 -4.38 12.55 -22.88
CA GLY A 266 -3.25 11.63 -22.72
C GLY A 266 -3.48 10.60 -21.60
N LEU A 267 -4.02 11.03 -20.46
CA LEU A 267 -4.43 10.13 -19.38
C LEU A 267 -5.52 9.15 -19.85
N THR A 268 -6.56 9.65 -20.52
CA THR A 268 -7.66 8.82 -21.04
C THR A 268 -7.16 7.76 -22.02
N LEU A 269 -6.24 8.13 -22.92
CA LEU A 269 -5.63 7.18 -23.86
C LEU A 269 -4.86 6.08 -23.13
N GLN A 270 -4.09 6.42 -22.09
CA GLN A 270 -3.37 5.42 -21.30
C GLN A 270 -4.32 4.51 -20.52
N LEU A 271 -5.44 5.04 -19.99
CA LEU A 271 -6.48 4.22 -19.37
C LEU A 271 -7.11 3.21 -20.35
N GLN A 272 -7.37 3.64 -21.58
CA GLN A 272 -7.88 2.73 -22.63
C GLN A 272 -6.87 1.64 -22.98
N LYS A 273 -5.59 2.00 -23.16
CA LYS A 273 -4.52 1.02 -23.38
C LYS A 273 -4.40 0.03 -22.22
N PHE A 274 -4.52 0.51 -20.99
CA PHE A 274 -4.49 -0.33 -19.80
C PHE A 274 -5.60 -1.39 -19.85
N ALA A 275 -6.84 -1.00 -20.17
CA ALA A 275 -7.95 -1.93 -20.31
C ALA A 275 -7.64 -3.00 -21.38
N THR A 276 -7.24 -2.58 -22.58
CA THR A 276 -6.90 -3.50 -23.68
C THR A 276 -5.76 -4.45 -23.33
N PHE A 277 -4.73 -3.99 -22.62
CA PHE A 277 -3.61 -4.85 -22.22
C PHE A 277 -4.01 -5.88 -21.16
N ASN A 278 -4.93 -5.55 -20.25
CA ASN A 278 -5.46 -6.54 -19.30
C ASN A 278 -6.26 -7.62 -20.03
N GLU A 279 -7.12 -7.24 -20.99
CA GLU A 279 -7.85 -8.18 -21.84
C GLU A 279 -6.89 -9.09 -22.62
N LYS A 280 -5.83 -8.51 -23.20
CA LYS A 280 -4.80 -9.25 -23.94
C LYS A 280 -4.04 -10.24 -23.05
N LEU A 281 -3.71 -9.85 -21.81
CA LEU A 281 -3.05 -10.75 -20.85
C LEU A 281 -3.93 -11.97 -20.56
N LEU A 282 -5.18 -11.73 -20.19
CA LEU A 282 -6.11 -12.80 -19.82
C LEU A 282 -6.39 -13.73 -21.00
N LEU A 283 -6.62 -13.17 -22.19
CA LEU A 283 -6.81 -13.96 -23.41
C LEU A 283 -5.57 -14.78 -23.75
N GLY A 284 -4.37 -14.19 -23.67
CA GLY A 284 -3.11 -14.87 -23.95
C GLY A 284 -2.88 -16.06 -23.01
N GLN A 285 -3.07 -15.87 -21.71
CA GLN A 285 -2.96 -16.95 -20.72
C GLN A 285 -4.02 -18.03 -20.93
N GLY A 286 -5.27 -17.65 -21.24
CA GLY A 286 -6.34 -18.60 -21.54
C GLY A 286 -6.03 -19.46 -22.77
N LEU A 287 -5.54 -18.85 -23.85
CA LEU A 287 -5.14 -19.55 -25.07
C LEU A 287 -3.88 -20.39 -24.89
N ALA A 288 -2.99 -20.02 -23.97
CA ALA A 288 -1.85 -20.86 -23.62
C ALA A 288 -2.35 -22.22 -23.08
N ILE A 289 -3.26 -22.21 -22.12
CA ILE A 289 -3.78 -23.41 -21.43
C ILE A 289 -4.76 -24.21 -22.30
N SER A 290 -5.62 -23.50 -23.04
CA SER A 290 -6.68 -24.10 -23.87
C SER A 290 -6.65 -23.48 -25.27
N PRO A 291 -5.69 -23.91 -26.12
CA PRO A 291 -5.56 -23.40 -27.47
C PRO A 291 -6.78 -23.73 -28.33
N LEU A 292 -7.11 -22.84 -29.26
CA LEU A 292 -8.17 -23.10 -30.24
C LEU A 292 -7.72 -24.19 -31.21
N LYS A 293 -8.61 -25.16 -31.45
CA LYS A 293 -8.36 -26.24 -32.39
C LYS A 293 -8.76 -25.77 -33.78
N ASP A 294 -7.78 -25.67 -34.68
CA ASP A 294 -8.08 -25.39 -36.08
C ASP A 294 -8.63 -26.66 -36.73
N GLY A 295 -9.82 -26.57 -37.35
CA GLY A 295 -10.57 -27.71 -37.91
C GLY A 295 -9.93 -28.39 -39.12
N SER A 296 -8.69 -28.01 -39.48
CA SER A 296 -7.98 -28.41 -40.69
C SER A 296 -6.70 -29.22 -40.43
N ALA A 297 -6.24 -29.35 -39.18
CA ALA A 297 -5.01 -30.08 -38.84
C ALA A 297 -5.30 -31.54 -38.44
N ASN A 298 -4.36 -32.44 -38.79
CA ASN A 298 -4.34 -33.81 -38.29
C ASN A 298 -4.56 -33.81 -36.76
N PRO A 299 -5.58 -34.53 -36.21
CA PRO A 299 -5.89 -34.52 -34.78
C PRO A 299 -4.69 -34.86 -33.87
N ALA A 300 -3.72 -35.63 -34.39
CA ALA A 300 -2.50 -35.98 -33.68
C ALA A 300 -1.49 -34.82 -33.54
N LEU A 301 -1.57 -33.80 -34.38
CA LEU A 301 -0.70 -32.61 -34.42
C LEU A 301 -1.40 -31.35 -33.90
N ALA A 302 -2.69 -31.42 -33.59
CA ALA A 302 -3.43 -30.30 -33.03
C ALA A 302 -2.84 -29.90 -31.66
N PRO A 303 -2.77 -28.59 -31.35
CA PRO A 303 -2.30 -28.13 -30.05
C PRO A 303 -3.25 -28.65 -28.97
N LYS A 304 -2.67 -29.33 -27.98
CA LYS A 304 -3.39 -29.95 -26.87
C LYS A 304 -3.61 -28.92 -25.78
N SER A 305 -4.77 -29.00 -25.13
CA SER A 305 -4.99 -28.30 -23.86
C SER A 305 -4.20 -28.93 -22.72
N LEU A 306 -4.03 -28.18 -21.63
CA LEU A 306 -3.41 -28.69 -20.40
C LEU A 306 -4.11 -29.97 -19.90
N TYR A 307 -5.44 -30.00 -19.94
CA TYR A 307 -6.21 -31.19 -19.53
C TYR A 307 -5.91 -32.40 -20.42
N GLU A 308 -5.86 -32.20 -21.74
CA GLU A 308 -5.56 -33.29 -22.69
C GLU A 308 -4.15 -33.83 -22.52
N VAL A 309 -3.17 -32.97 -22.23
CA VAL A 309 -1.80 -33.39 -21.90
C VAL A 309 -1.79 -34.25 -20.65
N VAL A 310 -2.39 -33.80 -19.55
CA VAL A 310 -2.42 -34.57 -18.30
C VAL A 310 -3.18 -35.89 -18.45
N SER A 311 -4.25 -35.92 -19.25
CA SER A 311 -5.04 -37.13 -19.50
C SER A 311 -4.30 -38.24 -20.27
N GLN A 312 -3.14 -37.92 -20.88
CA GLN A 312 -2.34 -38.88 -21.65
C GLN A 312 -1.34 -39.68 -20.79
N ILE A 313 -1.33 -39.45 -19.47
CA ILE A 313 -0.50 -40.23 -18.55
C ILE A 313 -1.08 -41.64 -18.45
N ASP A 314 -0.27 -42.64 -18.83
CA ASP A 314 -0.63 -44.06 -18.80
C ASP A 314 0.21 -44.79 -17.75
N ASN A 315 -0.36 -44.93 -16.55
CA ASN A 315 0.32 -45.55 -15.42
C ASN A 315 0.61 -47.05 -15.62
N GLU A 316 -0.27 -47.79 -16.31
CA GLU A 316 -0.06 -49.22 -16.55
C GLU A 316 1.07 -49.43 -17.55
N LYS A 317 1.09 -48.64 -18.63
CA LYS A 317 2.18 -48.68 -19.60
C LYS A 317 3.51 -48.31 -18.95
N ASP A 318 3.57 -47.21 -18.20
CA ASP A 318 4.80 -46.76 -17.53
C ASP A 318 5.32 -47.82 -16.54
N PHE A 319 4.42 -48.47 -15.78
CA PHE A 319 4.77 -49.56 -14.87
C PHE A 319 5.33 -50.78 -15.62
N ASN A 320 4.65 -51.21 -16.68
CA ASN A 320 5.07 -52.36 -17.48
C ASN A 320 6.44 -52.11 -18.13
N GLU A 321 6.65 -50.93 -18.72
CA GLU A 321 7.93 -50.53 -19.30
C GLU A 321 9.05 -50.51 -18.25
N TYR A 322 8.76 -50.03 -17.03
CA TYR A 322 9.72 -50.04 -15.93
C TYR A 322 10.11 -51.47 -15.51
N VAL A 323 9.14 -52.36 -15.25
CA VAL A 323 9.42 -53.75 -14.85
C VAL A 323 10.21 -54.48 -15.94
N LEU A 324 9.80 -54.32 -17.21
CA LEU A 324 10.47 -54.93 -18.35
C LEU A 324 11.89 -54.39 -18.57
N SER A 325 12.18 -53.15 -18.15
CA SER A 325 13.55 -52.61 -18.21
C SER A 325 14.55 -53.42 -17.36
N HIS A 326 14.07 -54.19 -16.39
CA HIS A 326 14.87 -55.09 -15.55
C HIS A 326 14.92 -56.55 -16.05
N GLU A 327 14.30 -56.90 -17.19
CA GLU A 327 14.26 -58.27 -17.71
C GLU A 327 15.66 -58.87 -17.93
N ARG A 328 16.64 -58.03 -18.30
CA ARG A 328 18.04 -58.44 -18.50
C ARG A 328 18.92 -58.32 -17.24
N ASN A 329 18.34 -57.99 -16.09
CA ASN A 329 19.07 -57.91 -14.84
C ASN A 329 19.45 -59.34 -14.39
N PRO A 330 20.74 -59.67 -14.20
CA PRO A 330 21.16 -61.01 -13.77
C PRO A 330 20.60 -61.42 -12.39
N ALA A 331 20.13 -60.47 -11.58
CA ALA A 331 19.44 -60.73 -10.32
C ALA A 331 17.94 -61.08 -10.49
N ALA A 332 17.36 -60.89 -11.68
CA ALA A 332 15.97 -61.24 -11.99
C ALA A 332 15.81 -62.73 -12.29
N VAL A 333 16.21 -63.56 -11.32
CA VAL A 333 16.11 -65.02 -11.38
C VAL A 333 15.18 -65.53 -10.27
N THR A 334 14.24 -66.41 -10.60
CA THR A 334 13.52 -67.18 -9.59
C THR A 334 14.51 -68.11 -8.90
N SER A 335 14.72 -67.91 -7.60
CA SER A 335 15.57 -68.80 -6.81
C SER A 335 15.03 -70.22 -6.87
N ASP A 336 15.90 -71.20 -7.15
CA ASP A 336 15.53 -72.61 -7.13
C ASP A 336 14.98 -72.99 -5.75
N GLN A 337 13.93 -73.80 -5.73
CA GLN A 337 13.32 -74.28 -4.49
C GLN A 337 14.38 -75.02 -3.66
N ILE A 338 14.59 -74.60 -2.41
CA ILE A 338 15.58 -75.19 -1.50
C ILE A 338 15.26 -76.68 -1.31
N GLN A 339 16.05 -77.54 -1.94
CA GLN A 339 15.92 -78.99 -1.79
C GLN A 339 16.74 -79.46 -0.58
N TYR A 340 16.06 -80.03 0.41
CA TYR A 340 16.72 -80.80 1.46
C TYR A 340 17.35 -82.05 0.84
N LYS A 341 18.68 -82.04 0.74
CA LYS A 341 19.47 -83.22 0.38
C LYS A 341 20.08 -83.78 1.67
N ARG A 342 19.52 -84.89 2.16
CA ARG A 342 20.02 -85.58 3.36
C ARG A 342 21.45 -86.06 3.13
N HIS A 343 22.33 -85.79 4.10
CA HIS A 343 23.73 -86.18 4.01
C HIS A 343 23.87 -87.72 4.06
N PRO A 344 24.73 -88.34 3.21
CA PRO A 344 24.82 -89.81 3.06
C PRO A 344 25.10 -90.59 4.35
N THR A 345 25.80 -89.99 5.32
CA THR A 345 26.13 -90.64 6.61
C THR A 345 24.95 -90.80 7.57
N LEU A 346 23.81 -90.15 7.31
CA LEU A 346 22.57 -90.33 8.07
C LEU A 346 21.64 -91.40 7.43
N GLY A 347 22.10 -92.08 6.38
CA GLY A 347 21.39 -93.18 5.72
C GLY A 347 21.84 -94.56 6.22
N GLY A 348 21.24 -95.05 7.30
CA GLY A 348 21.36 -96.44 7.75
C GLY A 348 20.15 -97.28 7.31
N SER A 349 20.33 -98.01 6.20
CA SER A 349 19.68 -99.26 5.73
C SER A 349 18.25 -99.63 6.16
N SER A 350 17.30 -99.65 5.21
CA SER A 350 16.64 -100.91 4.80
C SER A 350 15.92 -100.78 3.44
N SER A 351 16.35 -101.66 2.52
CA SER A 351 15.62 -102.32 1.42
C SER A 351 14.64 -101.52 0.54
N GLY A 352 14.94 -101.41 -0.77
CA GLY A 352 13.96 -101.14 -1.83
C GLY A 352 13.06 -102.35 -2.13
N PRO A 353 12.39 -102.46 -3.30
CA PRO A 353 12.22 -101.49 -4.39
C PRO A 353 10.74 -101.30 -4.81
N VAL A 354 10.36 -100.14 -5.37
CA VAL A 354 9.29 -100.10 -6.40
C VAL A 354 9.58 -98.97 -7.41
N VAL A 355 9.95 -99.39 -8.62
CA VAL A 355 9.54 -98.73 -9.87
C VAL A 355 8.48 -99.65 -10.48
N PRO A 356 7.41 -99.15 -11.12
CA PRO A 356 7.49 -98.74 -12.54
C PRO A 356 6.65 -97.46 -12.79
N ALA A 357 6.59 -96.81 -13.94
CA ALA A 357 7.42 -96.60 -15.12
C ALA A 357 6.66 -95.53 -15.95
N SER A 358 7.40 -94.64 -16.62
CA SER A 358 7.09 -94.00 -17.92
C SER A 358 5.67 -93.48 -18.28
N GLN A 359 5.55 -92.13 -18.34
CA GLN A 359 5.09 -91.22 -19.45
C GLN A 359 3.82 -91.52 -20.29
N PRO A 360 3.21 -90.54 -21.05
CA PRO A 360 3.61 -89.14 -21.27
C PRO A 360 2.49 -88.06 -21.14
N THR A 361 2.97 -86.82 -21.04
CA THR A 361 2.41 -85.52 -21.49
C THR A 361 1.04 -85.50 -22.21
N THR A 362 0.18 -84.56 -21.79
CA THR A 362 -0.17 -83.36 -22.59
C THR A 362 -1.06 -82.44 -21.74
N GLN A 363 -0.56 -81.26 -21.35
CA GLN A 363 -1.46 -80.14 -21.12
C GLN A 363 -0.90 -78.86 -21.72
N ASN A 364 -1.58 -78.49 -22.80
CA ASN A 364 -1.41 -77.32 -23.61
C ASN A 364 -1.47 -76.03 -22.77
N LYS A 365 -0.44 -75.20 -22.95
CA LYS A 365 -0.54 -73.83 -23.51
C LYS A 365 -1.93 -73.17 -23.38
N ARG A 366 -2.05 -72.19 -22.48
CA ARG A 366 -2.97 -71.03 -22.59
C ARG A 366 -2.41 -69.91 -21.71
N GLN A 367 -1.87 -68.84 -22.30
CA GLN A 367 -2.60 -67.60 -22.64
C GLN A 367 -3.36 -67.04 -21.43
N SER A 368 -2.87 -65.93 -20.88
CA SER A 368 -3.65 -65.02 -20.05
C SER A 368 -3.70 -63.66 -20.71
N MET A 369 -4.83 -63.35 -21.34
CA MET A 369 -5.27 -62.01 -21.70
C MET A 369 -6.13 -61.43 -20.56
N PHE A 370 -5.90 -60.15 -20.28
CA PHE A 370 -6.84 -59.06 -19.93
C PHE A 370 -8.20 -59.36 -19.24
N LEU A 371 -8.36 -58.77 -18.02
CA LEU A 371 -9.42 -57.88 -17.44
C LEU A 371 -10.94 -58.16 -17.67
N PRO A 372 -11.89 -57.49 -16.95
CA PRO A 372 -12.02 -57.06 -15.53
C PRO A 372 -13.46 -57.29 -14.95
N GLN A 373 -13.84 -56.59 -13.86
CA GLN A 373 -15.18 -56.43 -13.22
C GLN A 373 -15.46 -57.34 -12.00
N SER A 374 -16.15 -56.97 -10.92
CA SER A 374 -16.94 -55.80 -10.50
C SER A 374 -16.99 -55.83 -8.95
N PHE A 375 -16.92 -54.68 -8.27
CA PHE A 375 -17.26 -54.55 -6.86
C PHE A 375 -18.46 -53.63 -6.72
N SER A 376 -19.49 -54.07 -6.01
CA SER A 376 -20.66 -53.26 -5.66
C SER A 376 -21.24 -53.68 -4.32
N GLN A 377 -21.42 -52.67 -3.47
CA GLN A 377 -22.36 -52.53 -2.35
C GLN A 377 -22.13 -53.40 -1.11
N SER A 378 -22.52 -53.05 0.13
CA SER A 378 -22.86 -51.82 0.86
C SER A 378 -23.38 -52.33 2.23
N ASN A 379 -22.83 -51.81 3.33
CA ASN A 379 -23.54 -51.47 4.59
C ASN A 379 -24.15 -52.55 5.53
N LEU A 380 -23.73 -52.52 6.82
CA LEU A 380 -24.52 -52.24 8.07
C LEU A 380 -24.26 -53.13 9.32
N LEU A 381 -24.13 -52.42 10.48
CA LEU A 381 -24.58 -52.72 11.87
C LEU A 381 -23.80 -53.79 12.69
N SER A 382 -23.01 -53.44 13.73
CA SER A 382 -23.32 -52.98 15.12
C SER A 382 -23.58 -54.12 16.13
N SER A 383 -22.75 -54.20 17.20
CA SER A 383 -23.13 -54.29 18.64
C SER A 383 -22.10 -55.06 19.51
N THR A 384 -21.70 -54.44 20.62
CA THR A 384 -20.96 -54.96 21.80
C THR A 384 -21.87 -55.77 22.73
N PRO A 385 -21.39 -56.53 23.77
CA PRO A 385 -20.91 -56.00 25.09
C PRO A 385 -19.65 -56.72 25.68
N ALA A 386 -18.74 -56.04 26.42
CA ALA A 386 -18.56 -56.01 27.90
C ALA A 386 -18.76 -57.37 28.63
N SER A 387 -17.94 -57.89 29.57
CA SER A 387 -16.98 -57.43 30.60
C SER A 387 -16.17 -58.68 31.06
N SER A 388 -14.93 -58.65 31.59
CA SER A 388 -14.56 -58.33 32.99
C SER A 388 -13.04 -58.46 33.21
N GLN A 389 -12.46 -57.52 33.95
CA GLN A 389 -11.08 -57.48 34.51
C GLN A 389 -10.96 -58.39 35.78
N PRO A 390 -9.77 -58.69 36.38
CA PRO A 390 -8.84 -57.65 36.89
C PRO A 390 -7.32 -57.97 37.09
N SER A 391 -6.59 -56.87 37.38
CA SER A 391 -5.42 -56.72 38.30
C SER A 391 -3.96 -56.92 37.83
N ALA A 392 -3.16 -55.88 38.14
CA ALA A 392 -1.73 -55.65 37.88
C ALA A 392 -0.77 -56.35 38.90
N PRO A 393 0.58 -56.23 38.78
CA PRO A 393 1.29 -55.03 39.27
C PRO A 393 2.49 -54.54 38.41
N ALA A 394 3.01 -53.35 38.77
CA ALA A 394 4.07 -52.56 38.11
C ALA A 394 5.49 -52.80 38.72
N PRO A 395 6.51 -51.92 38.54
CA PRO A 395 7.59 -52.05 37.55
C PRO A 395 9.00 -52.15 38.18
N VAL A 396 10.02 -52.45 37.37
CA VAL A 396 11.45 -52.41 37.76
C VAL A 396 12.35 -51.80 36.68
N SER A 397 13.26 -50.97 37.17
CA SER A 397 14.24 -50.08 36.51
C SER A 397 15.46 -50.80 35.90
N ALA A 398 16.08 -50.22 34.86
CA ALA A 398 17.55 -50.20 34.60
C ALA A 398 17.93 -49.51 33.26
N PRO A 399 19.17 -49.01 33.10
CA PRO A 399 19.49 -47.79 32.32
C PRO A 399 20.27 -47.98 31.01
N ALA A 400 20.43 -46.86 30.28
CA ALA A 400 21.15 -46.68 29.02
C ALA A 400 22.70 -46.77 29.14
N PRO A 401 23.43 -47.06 28.04
CA PRO A 401 24.87 -46.84 27.95
C PRO A 401 25.27 -45.69 27.00
N ALA A 402 26.38 -45.03 27.35
CA ALA A 402 27.05 -43.90 26.70
C ALA A 402 28.02 -44.33 25.56
N PRO A 403 28.53 -43.40 24.71
CA PRO A 403 29.49 -43.69 23.65
C PRO A 403 30.96 -43.36 24.01
N ALA A 404 31.91 -44.04 23.36
CA ALA A 404 33.36 -43.76 23.35
C ALA A 404 34.01 -44.37 22.06
N PRO A 405 35.30 -44.13 21.74
CA PRO A 405 35.99 -42.88 21.44
C PRO A 405 36.76 -42.93 20.07
N ALA A 406 37.40 -41.82 19.67
CA ALA A 406 38.22 -41.66 18.45
C ALA A 406 39.70 -42.10 18.60
N PRO A 407 40.47 -42.28 17.50
CA PRO A 407 41.94 -42.28 17.54
C PRO A 407 42.60 -41.16 16.69
N ALA A 408 43.87 -40.87 17.00
CA ALA A 408 44.71 -39.76 16.53
C ALA A 408 46.05 -40.22 15.88
N LEU A 409 46.83 -39.23 15.37
CA LEU A 409 48.26 -39.17 14.93
C LEU A 409 48.44 -38.95 13.40
N ALA A 410 49.32 -38.09 12.85
CA ALA A 410 50.58 -37.49 13.31
C ALA A 410 50.97 -36.18 12.54
N SER A 411 51.88 -35.37 13.10
CA SER A 411 52.61 -34.22 12.49
C SER A 411 54.06 -34.62 12.09
N PRO A 412 54.88 -33.85 11.31
CA PRO A 412 55.71 -32.71 11.81
C PRO A 412 56.17 -31.67 10.70
N PRO A 413 57.25 -30.81 10.81
CA PRO A 413 57.47 -29.63 11.68
C PRO A 413 58.18 -28.36 11.05
N ALA A 414 58.38 -27.32 11.90
CA ALA A 414 59.50 -26.32 12.04
C ALA A 414 59.58 -25.06 11.11
N THR A 415 60.02 -23.82 11.46
CA THR A 415 60.52 -23.02 12.65
C THR A 415 60.74 -21.55 12.17
N GLU A 416 60.52 -20.42 12.88
CA GLU A 416 61.41 -19.59 13.78
C GLU A 416 60.69 -18.21 14.07
N SER A 417 60.38 -17.79 15.31
CA SER A 417 61.06 -16.91 16.32
C SER A 417 60.91 -15.34 16.23
N LEU A 418 60.54 -14.74 17.39
CA LEU A 418 60.06 -13.37 17.82
C LEU A 418 61.16 -12.25 17.94
N PRO A 419 60.93 -10.91 18.26
CA PRO A 419 59.94 -10.28 19.20
C PRO A 419 59.37 -8.82 18.93
N TYR A 420 58.40 -8.37 19.78
CA TYR A 420 57.71 -7.03 19.92
C TYR A 420 58.61 -5.90 20.54
N PRO A 421 58.25 -4.57 20.68
CA PRO A 421 56.94 -3.90 20.95
C PRO A 421 56.61 -2.56 20.19
N GLN A 422 55.38 -2.01 20.08
CA GLN A 422 54.61 -1.16 21.02
C GLN A 422 53.18 -0.81 20.47
N ASN A 423 52.19 -0.64 21.36
CA ASN A 423 50.74 -0.37 21.21
C ASN A 423 50.33 1.02 20.62
N PRO A 424 49.03 1.42 20.58
CA PRO A 424 47.85 0.81 19.93
C PRO A 424 47.04 1.83 19.09
N ASP A 425 46.22 1.41 18.12
CA ASP A 425 45.02 2.17 17.74
C ASP A 425 43.96 1.25 17.13
N SER A 426 42.74 1.39 17.66
CA SER A 426 41.52 0.64 17.34
C SER A 426 40.72 1.33 16.25
N TYR A 427 40.21 0.59 15.27
CA TYR A 427 39.08 1.04 14.45
C TYR A 427 38.08 -0.11 14.23
N SER A 428 36.86 0.08 14.76
CA SER A 428 35.64 -0.63 14.35
C SER A 428 34.56 0.43 14.12
N SER A 429 33.84 0.32 13.00
CA SER A 429 32.91 1.33 12.47
C SER A 429 31.51 1.29 13.13
N PRO A 430 30.78 2.42 13.20
CA PRO A 430 29.55 2.55 13.99
C PRO A 430 28.23 2.43 13.17
N PRO A 431 27.08 2.22 13.84
CA PRO A 431 25.75 2.35 13.24
C PRO A 431 25.14 3.77 13.41
N PHE A 432 24.37 4.20 12.41
CA PHE A 432 23.75 5.53 12.22
C PHE A 432 22.44 5.73 13.02
N GLN A 433 22.21 6.94 13.55
CA GLN A 433 20.93 7.47 14.07
C GLN A 433 20.59 8.81 13.37
N PRO A 434 19.31 9.16 13.14
CA PRO A 434 18.89 10.51 12.73
C PRO A 434 18.36 11.38 13.92
N PRO A 435 18.38 12.72 13.81
CA PRO A 435 18.33 13.64 14.95
C PRO A 435 16.94 14.21 15.26
N TYR A 436 16.69 14.52 16.54
CA TYR A 436 15.64 15.44 17.02
C TYR A 436 16.28 16.65 17.71
N PRO A 437 15.77 17.89 17.54
CA PRO A 437 16.21 19.04 18.31
C PRO A 437 15.38 19.21 19.60
N THR A 438 16.06 19.22 20.75
CA THR A 438 15.53 19.63 22.06
C THR A 438 15.97 21.07 22.35
N SER A 439 15.02 21.98 22.57
CA SER A 439 15.30 23.31 23.13
C SER A 439 14.75 23.37 24.55
N ARG A 440 15.67 23.34 25.52
CA ARG A 440 15.47 23.56 26.95
C ARG A 440 15.79 25.02 27.24
N SER A 441 14.86 25.78 27.82
CA SER A 441 15.11 27.16 28.26
C SER A 441 14.99 27.24 29.79
N GLU A 442 16.12 27.57 30.42
CA GLU A 442 16.24 27.92 31.84
C GLU A 442 15.72 29.32 32.13
N GLN A 443 15.32 29.49 33.40
CA GLN A 443 14.79 30.69 34.02
C GLN A 443 15.85 31.81 34.15
N HIS A 444 15.45 33.05 33.88
CA HIS A 444 16.02 34.23 34.54
C HIS A 444 14.96 35.33 34.70
N HIS A 445 14.77 35.76 35.96
CA HIS A 445 14.01 36.94 36.37
C HIS A 445 14.81 38.23 36.09
N LEU A 446 14.15 39.32 35.66
CA LEU A 446 14.16 40.63 36.35
C LEU A 446 13.23 41.69 35.69
N ASN A 447 12.46 42.35 36.56
CA ASN A 447 11.83 43.70 36.52
C ASN A 447 10.63 44.11 35.64
N GLN A 448 9.60 44.55 36.38
CA GLN A 448 8.37 45.35 36.12
C GLN A 448 8.72 46.78 35.59
N ALA A 449 7.87 47.62 34.96
CA ALA A 449 6.43 47.94 35.05
C ALA A 449 5.98 48.86 33.83
N PRO A 450 4.85 49.63 33.83
CA PRO A 450 3.53 49.24 33.29
C PRO A 450 2.87 50.26 32.32
N ALA A 451 1.81 49.89 31.56
CA ALA A 451 0.83 50.85 31.03
C ALA A 451 -0.54 50.23 30.67
N LEU A 452 -1.56 51.08 30.82
CA LEU A 452 -3.02 50.88 31.01
C LEU A 452 -3.87 50.76 29.70
N PRO A 453 -5.20 50.51 29.79
CA PRO A 453 -6.02 49.87 28.76
C PRO A 453 -6.86 50.85 27.91
N ALA A 454 -7.33 50.40 26.74
CA ALA A 454 -8.33 51.11 25.95
C ALA A 454 -9.51 50.20 25.55
N LYS A 455 -10.71 50.77 25.61
CA LYS A 455 -12.04 50.14 25.55
C LYS A 455 -12.70 50.25 24.15
N THR A 456 -13.40 49.18 23.72
CA THR A 456 -14.71 49.09 22.97
C THR A 456 -14.86 49.71 21.55
N PRO A 457 -15.87 49.35 20.69
CA PRO A 457 -17.15 48.62 20.91
C PRO A 457 -17.59 47.57 19.83
N LEU A 458 -18.74 46.94 20.10
CA LEU A 458 -19.46 45.86 19.37
C LEU A 458 -20.12 46.22 18.01
N GLY A 459 -20.24 45.18 17.15
CA GLY A 459 -21.44 44.83 16.35
C GLY A 459 -21.14 44.22 14.95
N PRO A 460 -22.03 43.39 14.32
CA PRO A 460 -22.87 42.29 14.83
C PRO A 460 -22.71 40.94 14.06
N THR A 461 -23.02 39.84 14.75
CA THR A 461 -23.57 38.52 14.31
C THR A 461 -23.22 37.91 12.93
N GLY A 462 -22.50 36.77 12.96
CA GLY A 462 -22.48 35.75 11.91
C GLY A 462 -21.95 34.42 12.47
N ASN A 463 -22.77 33.36 12.37
CA ASN A 463 -22.53 32.02 12.92
C ASN A 463 -21.14 31.44 12.61
N GLY A 464 -20.44 31.03 13.67
CA GLY A 464 -19.26 30.18 13.62
C GLY A 464 -18.74 29.97 15.03
N PHE A 465 -19.12 28.86 15.67
CA PHE A 465 -18.53 28.43 16.93
C PHE A 465 -17.04 28.17 16.69
N GLN A 466 -16.18 29.12 17.06
CA GLN A 466 -14.77 28.84 17.31
C GLN A 466 -14.64 28.42 18.78
N PRO A 467 -14.12 27.23 19.10
CA PRO A 467 -13.79 26.89 20.48
C PRO A 467 -12.70 27.85 20.96
N SER A 468 -13.04 28.67 21.94
CA SER A 468 -12.08 29.51 22.65
C SER A 468 -11.18 28.60 23.50
N PRO A 469 -9.84 28.73 23.48
CA PRO A 469 -8.93 27.75 24.11
C PRO A 469 -8.86 27.81 25.64
N ASN A 470 -9.83 28.39 26.35
CA ASN A 470 -9.73 28.71 27.78
C ASN A 470 -10.98 28.39 28.63
N LEU A 471 -11.95 27.64 28.11
CA LEU A 471 -13.06 27.09 28.92
C LEU A 471 -12.80 25.61 29.22
N PRO A 472 -13.09 25.12 30.44
CA PRO A 472 -12.97 23.70 30.75
C PRO A 472 -13.94 22.89 29.86
N PRO A 473 -13.55 21.68 29.42
CA PRO A 473 -14.37 20.91 28.50
C PRO A 473 -15.72 20.53 29.11
N LEU A 474 -16.78 20.61 28.29
CA LEU A 474 -18.15 20.34 28.74
C LEU A 474 -18.39 18.86 29.08
N LYS A 475 -17.76 17.93 28.37
CA LYS A 475 -17.92 16.49 28.56
C LYS A 475 -16.58 15.78 28.27
N PRO A 476 -15.58 15.89 29.16
CA PRO A 476 -14.23 15.40 28.91
C PRO A 476 -14.21 13.90 28.58
N VAL A 477 -13.41 13.53 27.59
CA VAL A 477 -13.19 12.15 27.14
C VAL A 477 -11.74 11.76 27.37
N PHE A 478 -10.79 12.66 27.07
CA PHE A 478 -9.37 12.44 27.33
C PHE A 478 -9.05 12.66 28.80
N GLY A 479 -8.18 11.82 29.39
CA GLY A 479 -7.83 11.91 30.80
C GLY A 479 -8.86 11.31 31.76
N VAL A 480 -9.92 10.68 31.25
CA VAL A 480 -10.95 9.98 32.03
C VAL A 480 -10.70 8.47 31.97
N SER A 481 -10.94 7.75 33.07
CA SER A 481 -10.77 6.29 33.11
C SER A 481 -11.78 5.58 32.20
N LEU A 482 -11.44 4.39 31.69
CA LEU A 482 -12.36 3.61 30.86
C LEU A 482 -13.61 3.20 31.65
N ASP A 483 -13.49 2.89 32.94
CA ASP A 483 -14.63 2.54 33.81
C ASP A 483 -15.60 3.72 34.01
N ASP A 484 -15.08 4.94 34.15
CA ASP A 484 -15.90 6.15 34.25
C ASP A 484 -16.63 6.43 32.92
N LEU A 485 -15.93 6.26 31.79
CA LEU A 485 -16.53 6.41 30.45
C LEU A 485 -17.61 5.35 30.22
N TYR A 486 -17.35 4.10 30.61
CA TYR A 486 -18.31 3.00 30.53
C TYR A 486 -19.56 3.29 31.36
N THR A 487 -19.39 3.72 32.61
CA THR A 487 -20.50 4.04 33.52
C THR A 487 -21.32 5.23 33.02
N ARG A 488 -20.66 6.25 32.44
CA ARG A 488 -21.30 7.48 31.97
C ARG A 488 -22.08 7.28 30.67
N ASP A 489 -21.46 6.62 29.69
CA ASP A 489 -21.97 6.56 28.33
C ASP A 489 -22.69 5.22 28.02
N GLY A 490 -22.55 4.21 28.91
CA GLY A 490 -23.26 2.92 28.81
C GLY A 490 -22.75 1.99 27.71
N THR A 491 -21.61 2.31 27.10
CA THR A 491 -21.00 1.55 26.00
C THR A 491 -19.64 1.03 26.41
N ALA A 492 -19.39 -0.28 26.25
CA ALA A 492 -18.14 -0.93 26.65
C ALA A 492 -16.89 -0.39 25.93
N VAL A 493 -17.05 0.12 24.71
CA VAL A 493 -15.98 0.75 23.92
C VAL A 493 -16.34 2.23 23.71
N PRO A 494 -15.46 3.18 24.05
CA PRO A 494 -15.74 4.61 23.92
C PRO A 494 -15.99 5.06 22.47
N MET A 495 -16.92 6.00 22.26
CA MET A 495 -17.27 6.52 20.93
C MET A 495 -16.07 7.05 20.13
N ILE A 496 -15.10 7.68 20.79
CA ILE A 496 -13.88 8.17 20.12
C ILE A 496 -13.12 7.03 19.42
N VAL A 497 -13.07 5.85 20.04
CA VAL A 497 -12.41 4.67 19.49
C VAL A 497 -13.15 4.22 18.22
N TYR A 498 -14.48 4.10 18.28
CA TYR A 498 -15.30 3.73 17.12
C TYR A 498 -15.16 4.72 15.96
N GLN A 499 -15.26 6.03 16.22
CA GLN A 499 -15.15 7.04 15.16
C GLN A 499 -13.76 7.06 14.51
N CYS A 500 -12.70 6.87 15.31
CA CYS A 500 -11.36 6.75 14.76
C CYS A 500 -11.20 5.48 13.91
N PHE A 501 -11.68 4.32 14.38
CA PHE A 501 -11.65 3.09 13.59
C PHE A 501 -12.41 3.25 12.28
N GLN A 502 -13.61 3.82 12.32
CA GLN A 502 -14.44 4.03 11.14
C GLN A 502 -13.72 4.90 10.09
N ALA A 503 -13.13 6.02 10.48
CA ALA A 503 -12.37 6.85 9.55
C ALA A 503 -11.16 6.12 8.97
N ILE A 504 -10.40 5.41 9.81
CA ILE A 504 -9.18 4.71 9.38
C ILE A 504 -9.52 3.50 8.50
N GLU A 505 -10.59 2.78 8.78
CA GLU A 505 -11.04 1.66 7.94
C GLU A 505 -11.63 2.13 6.61
N LEU A 506 -12.34 3.26 6.58
CA LEU A 506 -12.90 3.79 5.34
C LEU A 506 -11.86 4.47 4.44
N PHE A 507 -10.86 5.14 5.02
CA PHE A 507 -9.97 6.04 4.29
C PHE A 507 -8.47 5.76 4.46
N GLY A 508 -8.09 4.88 5.40
CA GLY A 508 -6.71 4.67 5.85
C GLY A 508 -6.12 3.27 5.64
N LEU A 509 -6.92 2.26 5.24
CA LEU A 509 -6.43 0.87 5.11
C LEU A 509 -5.23 0.74 4.15
N ASP A 510 -5.23 1.49 3.05
CA ASP A 510 -4.16 1.47 2.05
C ASP A 510 -3.08 2.54 2.28
N MET A 511 -3.20 3.35 3.34
CA MET A 511 -2.29 4.46 3.60
C MET A 511 -0.94 3.97 4.12
N GLU A 512 0.12 4.20 3.34
CA GLU A 512 1.48 3.79 3.71
C GLU A 512 1.90 4.38 5.07
N GLY A 513 2.28 3.50 5.99
CA GLY A 513 2.76 3.88 7.31
C GLY A 513 1.65 4.39 8.24
N ILE A 514 0.38 4.05 8.03
CA ILE A 514 -0.71 4.37 8.96
C ILE A 514 -0.33 3.92 10.40
N TYR A 515 -0.62 4.75 11.40
CA TYR A 515 -0.12 4.65 12.79
C TYR A 515 1.38 4.88 13.02
N ARG A 516 2.25 4.65 12.04
CA ARG A 516 3.69 4.96 12.15
C ARG A 516 3.98 6.43 11.87
N LEU A 517 3.37 6.98 10.82
CA LEU A 517 3.53 8.38 10.45
C LEU A 517 2.68 9.28 11.37
N SER A 518 3.25 10.43 11.74
CA SER A 518 2.56 11.42 12.56
C SER A 518 1.67 12.31 11.69
N GLY A 519 0.42 12.49 12.09
CA GLY A 519 -0.46 13.51 11.54
C GLY A 519 -0.14 14.92 12.04
N SER A 520 -0.87 15.89 11.52
CA SER A 520 -0.83 17.28 11.99
C SER A 520 -1.24 17.42 13.47
N ALA A 521 -0.34 17.94 14.30
CA ALA A 521 -0.58 18.18 15.73
C ALA A 521 -1.71 19.20 15.99
N THR A 522 -1.91 20.15 15.07
CA THR A 522 -3.00 21.13 15.17
C THR A 522 -4.35 20.48 14.90
N HIS A 523 -4.43 19.59 13.90
CA HIS A 523 -5.65 18.82 13.63
C HIS A 523 -5.99 17.88 14.80
N ILE A 524 -4.99 17.18 15.35
CA ILE A 524 -5.16 16.32 16.53
C ILE A 524 -5.71 17.13 17.72
N SER A 525 -5.12 18.29 18.01
CA SER A 525 -5.57 19.15 19.11
C SER A 525 -7.00 19.65 18.91
N HIS A 526 -7.39 19.97 17.67
CA HIS A 526 -8.74 20.40 17.36
C HIS A 526 -9.76 19.27 17.49
N MET A 527 -9.48 18.10 16.92
CA MET A 527 -10.37 16.93 17.06
C MET A 527 -10.49 16.46 18.51
N LYS A 528 -9.40 16.51 19.29
CA LYS A 528 -9.43 16.28 20.74
C LYS A 528 -10.43 17.20 21.43
N ALA A 529 -10.36 18.50 21.14
CA ALA A 529 -11.30 19.47 21.71
C ALA A 529 -12.76 19.23 21.30
N LEU A 530 -13.01 18.72 20.08
CA LEU A 530 -14.37 18.34 19.65
C LEU A 530 -14.92 17.19 20.52
N PHE A 531 -14.15 16.13 20.71
CA PHE A 531 -14.55 15.00 21.55
C PHE A 531 -14.73 15.37 23.03
N ASP A 532 -13.86 16.21 23.58
CA ASP A 532 -13.93 16.65 24.98
C ASP A 532 -15.12 17.62 25.26
N ASN A 533 -15.72 18.21 24.22
CA ASN A 533 -16.91 19.05 24.36
C ASN A 533 -18.20 18.30 24.06
N ASP A 534 -18.30 17.64 22.91
CA ASP A 534 -19.47 16.86 22.53
C ASP A 534 -19.10 15.75 21.53
N SER A 535 -18.91 14.54 22.04
CA SER A 535 -18.59 13.36 21.24
C SER A 535 -19.71 12.93 20.28
N SER A 536 -20.97 13.37 20.51
CA SER A 536 -22.12 12.98 19.68
C SER A 536 -22.19 13.72 18.34
N GLN A 537 -21.54 14.88 18.24
CA GLN A 537 -21.52 15.71 17.03
C GLN A 537 -20.35 15.38 16.11
N VAL A 538 -19.45 14.49 16.53
CA VAL A 538 -18.30 14.10 15.72
C VAL A 538 -18.69 12.95 14.80
N ASP A 539 -18.69 13.19 13.50
CA ASP A 539 -18.92 12.18 12.47
C ASP A 539 -17.69 12.06 11.57
N PHE A 540 -17.00 10.93 11.63
CA PHE A 540 -15.80 10.67 10.83
C PHE A 540 -16.07 9.84 9.56
N THR A 541 -17.34 9.63 9.19
CA THR A 541 -17.70 9.10 7.86
C THR A 541 -17.43 10.09 6.72
N ASN A 542 -17.34 11.39 7.03
CA ASN A 542 -17.05 12.45 6.06
C ASN A 542 -15.59 12.94 6.20
N PRO A 543 -14.75 12.79 5.15
CA PRO A 543 -13.34 13.23 5.15
C PRO A 543 -13.09 14.70 5.50
N GLU A 544 -14.05 15.59 5.21
CA GLU A 544 -13.95 17.01 5.56
C GLU A 544 -13.86 17.23 7.08
N ASN A 545 -14.50 16.38 7.88
CA ASN A 545 -14.59 16.52 9.33
C ASN A 545 -13.25 16.23 10.05
N PHE A 546 -12.29 15.61 9.36
CA PHE A 546 -10.92 15.38 9.85
C PHE A 546 -9.85 15.91 8.88
N TYR A 547 -10.20 16.91 8.05
CA TYR A 547 -9.27 17.60 7.15
C TYR A 547 -8.61 16.71 6.09
N HIS A 548 -9.26 15.61 5.71
CA HIS A 548 -8.68 14.57 4.84
C HIS A 548 -7.32 14.03 5.36
N ASP A 549 -7.03 14.18 6.65
CA ASP A 549 -5.76 13.78 7.28
C ASP A 549 -5.98 12.58 8.20
N VAL A 550 -5.99 11.38 7.61
CA VAL A 550 -6.21 10.13 8.35
C VAL A 550 -5.07 9.85 9.35
N ASN A 551 -3.85 10.35 9.09
CA ASN A 551 -2.74 10.23 10.04
C ASN A 551 -2.99 11.06 11.31
N SER A 552 -3.73 12.17 11.20
CA SER A 552 -4.20 12.90 12.39
C SER A 552 -5.26 12.12 13.16
N VAL A 553 -6.14 11.37 12.50
CA VAL A 553 -7.11 10.48 13.19
C VAL A 553 -6.38 9.35 13.90
N ALA A 554 -5.41 8.70 13.24
CA ALA A 554 -4.55 7.68 13.86
C ALA A 554 -3.73 8.23 15.04
N GLY A 555 -3.24 9.47 14.91
CA GLY A 555 -2.57 10.19 15.99
C GLY A 555 -3.48 10.50 17.17
N LEU A 556 -4.73 10.89 16.91
CA LEU A 556 -5.76 11.16 17.91
C LEU A 556 -6.10 9.90 18.72
N LEU A 557 -6.29 8.77 18.05
CA LEU A 557 -6.57 7.49 18.70
C LEU A 557 -5.43 7.07 19.63
N LYS A 558 -4.17 7.16 19.16
CA LYS A 558 -3.00 6.88 20.02
C LYS A 558 -2.91 7.86 21.19
N GLN A 559 -3.26 9.12 20.98
CA GLN A 559 -3.30 10.11 22.06
C GLN A 559 -4.34 9.76 23.12
N PHE A 560 -5.52 9.26 22.72
CA PHE A 560 -6.57 8.84 23.65
C PHE A 560 -6.06 7.75 24.59
N PHE A 561 -5.47 6.67 24.05
CA PHE A 561 -4.92 5.59 24.87
C PHE A 561 -3.77 6.04 25.78
N ARG A 562 -2.94 6.98 25.30
CA ARG A 562 -1.83 7.53 26.09
C ARG A 562 -2.29 8.46 27.22
N ASP A 563 -3.42 9.12 27.04
CA ASP A 563 -4.00 10.03 28.03
C ASP A 563 -4.85 9.30 29.08
N LEU A 564 -5.03 7.98 28.97
CA LEU A 564 -5.75 7.21 29.98
C LEU A 564 -5.02 7.26 31.35
N PRO A 565 -5.74 7.48 32.46
CA PRO A 565 -5.16 7.46 33.80
C PRO A 565 -4.50 6.12 34.17
N ASP A 566 -5.13 5.01 33.75
CA ASP A 566 -4.55 3.66 33.81
C ASP A 566 -4.45 3.12 32.37
N PRO A 567 -3.28 2.64 31.90
CA PRO A 567 -3.11 2.16 30.52
C PRO A 567 -4.10 1.04 30.17
N LEU A 568 -4.30 0.79 28.87
CA LEU A 568 -5.25 -0.23 28.42
C LEU A 568 -4.94 -1.62 28.99
N PHE A 569 -3.66 -1.97 29.11
CA PHE A 569 -3.20 -3.23 29.73
C PHE A 569 -3.20 -3.23 31.26
N THR A 570 -3.60 -2.10 31.87
CA THR A 570 -3.57 -1.78 33.30
C THR A 570 -2.17 -1.82 33.91
N SER A 571 -1.93 -0.95 34.88
CA SER A 571 -0.67 -0.97 35.64
C SER A 571 -0.58 -2.21 36.54
N HIS A 572 -1.72 -2.79 36.92
CA HIS A 572 -1.81 -3.96 37.78
C HIS A 572 -1.22 -5.22 37.12
N PHE A 573 -1.63 -5.52 35.89
CA PHE A 573 -1.19 -6.71 35.15
C PHE A 573 0.12 -6.51 34.36
N TYR A 574 0.71 -5.31 34.38
CA TYR A 574 1.88 -4.97 33.56
C TYR A 574 3.02 -5.99 33.68
N ASN A 575 3.44 -6.31 34.91
CA ASN A 575 4.56 -7.25 35.12
C ASN A 575 4.23 -8.67 34.63
N ASP A 576 2.97 -9.08 34.75
CA ASP A 576 2.53 -10.40 34.29
C ASP A 576 2.57 -10.50 32.77
N PHE A 577 2.16 -9.44 32.06
CA PHE A 577 2.30 -9.35 30.60
C PHE A 577 3.77 -9.40 30.16
N ILE A 578 4.66 -8.67 30.86
CA ILE A 578 6.10 -8.71 30.56
C ILE A 578 6.69 -10.10 30.83
N ASN A 579 6.30 -10.76 31.92
CA ASN A 579 6.75 -12.11 32.25
C ASN A 579 6.26 -13.13 31.21
N ALA A 580 5.00 -13.04 30.77
CA ALA A 580 4.47 -13.87 29.70
C ALA A 580 5.25 -13.66 28.38
N ALA A 581 5.62 -12.42 28.05
CA ALA A 581 6.40 -12.12 26.84
C ALA A 581 7.81 -12.73 26.82
N ARG A 582 8.38 -13.05 27.99
CA ARG A 582 9.68 -13.71 28.13
C ARG A 582 9.65 -15.20 27.86
N ILE A 583 8.46 -15.81 27.72
CA ILE A 583 8.32 -17.22 27.39
C ILE A 583 8.73 -17.45 25.93
N ASP A 584 9.74 -18.29 25.73
CA ASP A 584 10.28 -18.61 24.40
C ASP A 584 9.30 -19.45 23.56
N ASP A 585 8.59 -20.38 24.18
CA ASP A 585 7.59 -21.22 23.49
C ASP A 585 6.38 -20.38 23.07
N ASP A 586 6.10 -20.36 21.76
CA ASP A 586 5.07 -19.50 21.17
C ASP A 586 3.66 -19.85 21.64
N ILE A 587 3.38 -21.14 21.84
CA ILE A 587 2.06 -21.64 22.25
C ILE A 587 1.82 -21.27 23.72
N GLN A 588 2.78 -21.56 24.60
CA GLN A 588 2.67 -21.21 26.02
C GLN A 588 2.61 -19.70 26.23
N ARG A 589 3.36 -18.91 25.45
CA ARG A 589 3.30 -17.46 25.48
C ARG A 589 1.90 -16.95 25.11
N ARG A 590 1.34 -17.45 24.00
CA ARG A 590 -0.04 -17.13 23.58
C ARG A 590 -1.04 -17.48 24.68
N ASP A 591 -0.98 -18.68 25.23
CA ASP A 591 -1.96 -19.15 26.24
C ASP A 591 -1.87 -18.34 27.54
N SER A 592 -0.66 -17.97 27.95
CA SER A 592 -0.44 -17.10 29.10
C SER A 592 -1.00 -15.69 28.87
N LEU A 593 -0.76 -15.12 27.68
CA LEU A 593 -1.30 -13.82 27.30
C LEU A 593 -2.83 -13.83 27.20
N HIS A 594 -3.42 -14.90 26.64
CA HIS A 594 -4.86 -15.09 26.58
C HIS A 594 -5.50 -15.10 27.98
N ALA A 595 -4.91 -15.85 28.92
CA ALA A 595 -5.38 -15.89 30.30
C ALA A 595 -5.30 -14.52 30.99
N LEU A 596 -4.24 -13.74 30.73
CA LEU A 596 -4.12 -12.38 31.28
C LEU A 596 -5.14 -11.41 30.68
N VAL A 597 -5.34 -11.47 29.36
CA VAL A 597 -6.33 -10.64 28.66
C VAL A 597 -7.73 -10.88 29.23
N ASN A 598 -8.12 -12.13 29.48
CA ASN A 598 -9.43 -12.48 30.05
C ASN A 598 -9.62 -12.02 31.52
N ASN A 599 -8.55 -11.65 32.22
CA ASN A 599 -8.63 -11.11 33.58
C ASN A 599 -8.66 -9.57 33.62
N LEU A 600 -8.60 -8.90 32.46
CA LEU A 600 -8.75 -7.44 32.39
C LEU A 600 -10.17 -7.01 32.78
N PRO A 601 -10.34 -5.81 33.38
CA PRO A 601 -11.66 -5.23 33.61
C PRO A 601 -12.49 -5.13 32.32
N ASP A 602 -13.82 -5.28 32.41
CA ASP A 602 -14.72 -5.37 31.25
C ASP A 602 -14.51 -4.26 30.22
N ALA A 603 -14.39 -3.00 30.66
CA ALA A 603 -14.18 -1.86 29.77
C ALA A 603 -12.81 -1.91 29.05
N HIS A 604 -11.77 -2.38 29.76
CA HIS A 604 -10.43 -2.57 29.20
C HIS A 604 -10.40 -3.75 28.22
N TYR A 605 -10.99 -4.89 28.58
CA TYR A 605 -11.10 -6.07 27.73
C TYR A 605 -11.84 -5.76 26.43
N ALA A 606 -13.04 -5.15 26.52
CA ALA A 606 -13.85 -4.83 25.36
C ALA A 606 -13.14 -3.84 24.42
N THR A 607 -12.49 -2.82 24.99
CA THR A 607 -11.74 -1.83 24.21
C THR A 607 -10.49 -2.45 23.58
N LEU A 608 -9.79 -3.34 24.28
CA LEU A 608 -8.65 -4.07 23.74
C LEU A 608 -9.06 -5.00 22.61
N ARG A 609 -10.13 -5.78 22.77
CA ARG A 609 -10.69 -6.64 21.72
C ARG A 609 -11.00 -5.84 20.45
N ALA A 610 -11.72 -4.73 20.59
CA ALA A 610 -12.07 -3.87 19.46
C ALA A 610 -10.82 -3.30 18.77
N LEU A 611 -9.82 -2.89 19.54
CA LEU A 611 -8.55 -2.41 19.00
C LEU A 611 -7.77 -3.48 18.25
N ILE A 612 -7.63 -4.68 18.81
CA ILE A 612 -6.87 -5.75 18.16
C ILE A 612 -7.56 -6.20 16.88
N LEU A 613 -8.89 -6.29 16.85
CA LEU A 613 -9.64 -6.58 15.62
C LEU A 613 -9.44 -5.50 14.54
N HIS A 614 -9.44 -4.22 14.92
CA HIS A 614 -9.14 -3.12 14.01
C HIS A 614 -7.71 -3.20 13.47
N LEU A 615 -6.71 -3.41 14.35
CA LEU A 615 -5.31 -3.56 13.94
C LEU A 615 -5.08 -4.81 13.10
N ASN A 616 -5.86 -5.88 13.30
CA ASN A 616 -5.83 -7.07 12.47
C ASN A 616 -6.22 -6.74 11.02
N LYS A 617 -7.29 -5.97 10.80
CA LYS A 617 -7.65 -5.50 9.46
C LYS A 617 -6.54 -4.65 8.81
N ILE A 618 -5.85 -3.82 9.59
CA ILE A 618 -4.73 -3.01 9.09
C ILE A 618 -3.58 -3.91 8.62
N GLN A 619 -3.19 -4.91 9.42
CA GLN A 619 -2.13 -5.83 9.00
C GLN A 619 -2.54 -6.72 7.83
N GLU A 620 -3.82 -7.05 7.64
CA GLU A 620 -4.27 -7.78 6.44
C GLU A 620 -4.00 -6.99 5.15
N HIS A 621 -3.92 -5.66 5.24
CA HIS A 621 -3.58 -4.74 4.14
C HIS A 621 -2.08 -4.34 4.13
N TYR A 622 -1.21 -5.08 4.83
CA TYR A 622 0.21 -4.73 4.96
C TYR A 622 0.95 -4.62 3.62
N THR A 623 0.46 -5.27 2.56
CA THR A 623 1.05 -5.15 1.22
C THR A 623 0.95 -3.73 0.65
N GLN A 624 -0.11 -3.00 0.96
CA GLN A 624 -0.33 -1.61 0.55
C GLN A 624 0.23 -0.64 1.60
N ASN A 625 -0.22 -0.78 2.85
CA ASN A 625 0.11 0.19 3.90
C ASN A 625 1.49 -0.02 4.56
N ARG A 626 2.18 -1.14 4.27
CA ARG A 626 3.52 -1.48 4.82
C ARG A 626 3.57 -1.70 6.34
N MET A 627 2.42 -1.86 7.00
CA MET A 627 2.30 -2.05 8.45
C MET A 627 1.93 -3.50 8.77
N ASN A 628 2.94 -4.37 8.91
CA ASN A 628 2.75 -5.72 9.42
C ASN A 628 2.61 -5.73 10.97
N ALA A 629 2.31 -6.90 11.56
CA ALA A 629 2.13 -7.05 13.01
C ALA A 629 3.26 -6.41 13.84
N GLY A 630 4.52 -6.70 13.49
CA GLY A 630 5.69 -6.13 14.17
C GLY A 630 5.77 -4.60 14.07
N ASN A 631 5.54 -4.02 12.88
CA ASN A 631 5.55 -2.57 12.70
C ASN A 631 4.43 -1.87 13.51
N ILE A 632 3.25 -2.49 13.56
CA ILE A 632 2.12 -2.01 14.38
C ILE A 632 2.45 -2.12 15.86
N ALA A 633 3.02 -3.24 16.30
CA ALA A 633 3.39 -3.49 17.69
C ALA A 633 4.43 -2.48 18.21
N ILE A 634 5.38 -2.07 17.37
CA ILE A 634 6.32 -0.98 17.70
C ILE A 634 5.59 0.34 17.99
N CYS A 635 4.52 0.64 17.25
CA CYS A 635 3.76 1.87 17.42
C CYS A 635 2.86 1.83 18.68
N PHE A 636 2.30 0.66 19.00
CA PHE A 636 1.30 0.51 20.05
C PHE A 636 1.83 0.00 21.38
N GLY A 637 2.93 -0.75 21.43
CA GLY A 637 3.49 -1.29 22.69
C GLY A 637 3.64 -0.23 23.80
N PRO A 638 4.40 0.85 23.55
CA PRO A 638 4.55 1.93 24.53
C PRO A 638 3.24 2.67 24.85
N THR A 639 2.35 2.76 23.86
CA THR A 639 1.08 3.51 23.94
C THR A 639 0.06 2.78 24.82
N LEU A 640 -0.04 1.45 24.71
CA LEU A 640 -1.06 0.66 25.40
C LEU A 640 -0.61 0.17 26.78
N MET A 641 0.70 0.03 26.99
CA MET A 641 1.28 -0.47 28.24
C MET A 641 1.90 0.63 29.13
N GLY A 642 1.85 1.90 28.72
CA GLY A 642 2.12 3.03 29.60
C GLY A 642 3.58 3.46 29.77
N ALA A 643 4.34 3.61 28.67
CA ALA A 643 5.74 4.08 28.76
C ALA A 643 5.89 5.49 29.38
N ASN A 644 4.86 6.36 29.27
CA ASN A 644 4.91 7.73 29.79
C ASN A 644 4.60 7.85 31.30
N SER A 645 4.20 6.77 31.96
CA SER A 645 3.85 6.74 33.40
C SER A 645 4.91 6.02 34.26
N GLY A 646 6.12 5.81 33.72
CA GLY A 646 7.23 5.15 34.44
C GLY A 646 7.64 3.78 33.89
N GLY A 647 7.25 3.42 32.66
CA GLY A 647 7.67 2.16 32.04
C GLY A 647 9.19 2.06 31.92
N ASN A 648 9.76 0.93 32.35
CA ASN A 648 11.18 0.66 32.25
C ASN A 648 11.58 0.64 30.76
N ILE A 649 12.50 1.50 30.33
CA ILE A 649 13.03 1.52 28.95
C ILE A 649 13.57 0.13 28.55
N ALA A 650 14.05 -0.64 29.53
CA ALA A 650 14.49 -2.02 29.36
C ALA A 650 13.39 -2.98 28.88
N ASP A 651 12.12 -2.68 29.16
CA ASP A 651 10.99 -3.54 28.79
C ASP A 651 10.38 -3.18 27.43
N ALA A 652 10.88 -2.16 26.72
CA ALA A 652 10.33 -1.71 25.45
C ALA A 652 10.23 -2.85 24.41
N GLY A 653 11.25 -3.71 24.33
CA GLY A 653 11.22 -4.88 23.44
C GLY A 653 10.18 -5.92 23.85
N TRP A 654 9.97 -6.11 25.16
CA TRP A 654 8.96 -7.03 25.69
C TRP A 654 7.54 -6.50 25.46
N GLN A 655 7.31 -5.19 25.62
CA GLN A 655 6.03 -4.54 25.31
C GLN A 655 5.65 -4.76 23.83
N VAL A 656 6.60 -4.58 22.91
CA VAL A 656 6.38 -4.87 21.49
C VAL A 656 6.03 -6.35 21.28
N ARG A 657 6.75 -7.27 21.92
CA ARG A 657 6.49 -8.71 21.80
C ARG A 657 5.12 -9.13 22.36
N VAL A 658 4.61 -8.47 23.41
CA VAL A 658 3.24 -8.66 23.91
C VAL A 658 2.23 -8.32 22.81
N ILE A 659 2.30 -7.10 22.26
CA ILE A 659 1.34 -6.64 21.27
C ILE A 659 1.42 -7.46 19.99
N GLU A 660 2.63 -7.77 19.52
CA GLU A 660 2.85 -8.60 18.33
C GLU A 660 2.28 -10.01 18.51
N THR A 661 2.53 -10.66 19.66
CA THR A 661 1.99 -12.00 19.92
C THR A 661 0.47 -11.99 19.97
N ILE A 662 -0.13 -10.97 20.60
CA ILE A 662 -1.60 -10.83 20.66
C ILE A 662 -2.18 -10.63 19.25
N LEU A 663 -1.56 -9.76 18.46
CA LEU A 663 -2.04 -9.40 17.12
C LEU A 663 -1.90 -10.56 16.11
N VAL A 664 -0.80 -11.31 16.14
CA VAL A 664 -0.61 -12.50 15.29
C VAL A 664 -1.61 -13.62 15.65
N ASN A 665 -2.05 -13.67 16.91
CA ASN A 665 -2.98 -14.68 17.41
C ASN A 665 -4.38 -14.11 17.70
N THR A 666 -4.79 -13.07 16.95
CA THR A 666 -6.05 -12.32 17.19
C THR A 666 -7.24 -13.24 17.44
N PHE A 667 -7.55 -14.13 16.49
CA PHE A 667 -8.71 -15.04 16.57
C PHE A 667 -8.53 -16.24 17.51
N GLN A 668 -7.34 -16.42 18.08
CA GLN A 668 -7.08 -17.45 19.10
C GLN A 668 -7.17 -16.89 20.53
N ILE A 669 -7.06 -15.57 20.67
CA ILE A 669 -7.13 -14.84 21.95
C ILE A 669 -8.50 -14.18 22.12
N PHE A 670 -9.12 -13.76 21.02
CA PHE A 670 -10.45 -13.16 21.00
C PHE A 670 -11.35 -14.03 20.11
N ASP A 671 -12.42 -14.58 20.67
CA ASP A 671 -13.41 -15.35 19.91
C ASP A 671 -14.09 -14.48 18.83
N ASP A 672 -14.61 -15.12 17.78
CA ASP A 672 -15.14 -14.50 16.54
C ASP A 672 -16.49 -13.75 16.67
N ASP A 673 -17.03 -13.55 17.88
CA ASP A 673 -18.41 -13.04 18.07
C ASP A 673 -18.66 -11.55 17.70
#